data_AF-A0A2R5GM46-F1
#
_entry.id   AF-A0A2R5GM46-F1
#
_cell.length_a   1.000
_cell.length_b   1.000
_cell.length_c   1.000
_cell.angle_alpha   90.00
_cell.angle_beta   90.00
_cell.angle_gamma   90.00
#
_symmetry.space_group_name_H-M   'P 1'
#
loop_
_entity.id
_entity.type
_entity.pdbx_description
1 polymer ?
#
loop_
_entity_poly.entity_id
_entity_poly.type
_entity_poly.pdbx_seq_one_letter_code
_entity_poly.pdbx_strand_id
1 'polypeptide(L)'
;MQQHVMQAAVVLAAVLASAEGFYLPGVAPHEYQEGEAVAVKVNAMTSMRTHLDYSYYSLPHCEPEGGVKDAPENLGEHLTGNLVQNSPYEIKMYESIECPRKLCVKDYTPKEVAAFVEKIEEQYLVNWIVDNLPVAYRTLNEEHTKQLDYFSHGFPLGGTMVSPKMPTVQKYFLHNHVKIVLQYHVPEFELASQNTASFNELPGRIVGAFAEPYSVNHQLKADGSIKEQFNCDFANAERADTKFGLILDEKKKGNTRVVWSYSVAWEESNVKWASRWDVYLTSKNKRSDEVHWFSIINSLLIDVFLTGMVAMILMRTVYRDLNRYNRVPTEEERMEERDESGWKLVHGDVLRPPTAPMLFSVTVGTGVQVLGMAIATIVFAAVGFLSPAYRGSLMTGLLLLFLFMGIAAGYFSARTYKEFAGVEWQRCTLLTATLYPGIISAVLFILNLIVWAEGSTTAIPFGSIIAVLLLYFCISVPLTFFGAYLGYKKDLEKPPVVTQDIPRAIPEQPWFMHPVLTVLIGGILPFGAIFVELFFVLSSLWLDQFFSLFGFLFIVFMILIVTCAEITVVLTYFALCGEDYRWRWRAFFTSGSSALYLFLYSVFYFSSRLKMDLLASAVLYFGYMAIISLLFFLATGVVGYFASRKRYRTDSEEGEYEKEIREMEQQRQVHKDSLLRFDPINLEEKPRCPICQDMPVRPVVLPCRCRIQSPICFKEWQDYYEQYGRKCPICSTSITRAFIRRVGGMEAFIHVELWNHIQKTYPQDLQANIEDDAADAAAIALARESGQVGGGEASPRRIIAPEEGELRAELEKLESSRVAARNAEIAENERKLEVFLRAAGMDEEADLIRQRLIDEELARKMQSEINDTENEAAEYAGRKRSTSSQKKDTIEPNNSGAASGEDYDDNIDDDEDDDDDDDEDFEMRHARGRSTASHSRNGHSSVRQSQ
;
A
#
# COMPACT_ATOMS: atom_id res chain seq x y z
N MET A 1 4.47 -36.74 -23.22
CA MET A 1 4.48 -35.27 -23.26
C MET A 1 4.20 -34.73 -24.67
N GLN A 2 5.11 -34.86 -25.65
CA GLN A 2 4.92 -34.32 -27.01
C GLN A 2 3.58 -34.69 -27.69
N GLN A 3 3.09 -35.93 -27.57
CA GLN A 3 1.78 -36.32 -28.11
C GLN A 3 0.61 -35.47 -27.56
N HIS A 4 0.62 -35.12 -26.27
CA HIS A 4 -0.44 -34.28 -25.68
C HIS A 4 -0.32 -32.82 -26.13
N VAL A 5 0.90 -32.32 -26.35
CA VAL A 5 1.12 -30.99 -26.95
C VAL A 5 0.59 -30.97 -28.38
N MET A 6 0.83 -32.01 -29.16
CA MET A 6 0.33 -32.12 -30.54
C MET A 6 -1.20 -32.29 -30.58
N GLN A 7 -1.80 -33.06 -29.67
CA GLN A 7 -3.25 -33.17 -29.50
C GLN A 7 -3.87 -31.83 -29.12
N ALA A 8 -3.29 -31.10 -28.16
CA ALA A 8 -3.75 -29.77 -27.77
C ALA A 8 -3.65 -28.76 -28.92
N ALA A 9 -2.55 -28.79 -29.68
CA ALA A 9 -2.37 -27.93 -30.86
C ALA A 9 -3.39 -28.22 -31.97
N VAL A 10 -3.71 -29.51 -32.22
CA VAL A 10 -4.74 -29.89 -33.21
C VAL A 10 -6.14 -29.50 -32.74
N VAL A 11 -6.47 -29.64 -31.45
CA VAL A 11 -7.75 -29.17 -30.90
C VAL A 11 -7.85 -27.64 -30.98
N LEU A 12 -6.78 -26.91 -30.62
CA LEU A 12 -6.75 -25.45 -30.72
C LEU A 12 -6.89 -24.99 -32.18
N ALA A 13 -6.21 -25.64 -33.13
CA ALA A 13 -6.35 -25.35 -34.55
C ALA A 13 -7.76 -25.66 -35.10
N ALA A 14 -8.41 -26.73 -34.61
CA ALA A 14 -9.78 -27.04 -34.99
C ALA A 14 -10.79 -25.99 -34.46
N VAL A 15 -10.61 -25.52 -33.21
CA VAL A 15 -11.42 -24.44 -32.63
C VAL A 15 -11.22 -23.13 -33.40
N LEU A 16 -9.98 -22.80 -33.76
CA LEU A 16 -9.66 -21.62 -34.58
C LEU A 16 -10.22 -21.75 -36.01
N ALA A 17 -10.26 -22.94 -36.59
CA ALA A 17 -10.84 -23.18 -37.92
C ALA A 17 -12.39 -23.12 -37.92
N SER A 18 -13.04 -23.29 -36.77
CA SER A 18 -14.48 -23.07 -36.61
C SER A 18 -14.87 -21.61 -36.31
N ALA A 19 -13.91 -20.68 -36.27
CA ALA A 19 -14.20 -19.26 -36.14
C ALA A 19 -14.60 -18.68 -37.50
N GLU A 20 -15.91 -18.63 -37.77
CA GLU A 20 -16.44 -17.69 -38.77
C GLU A 20 -16.02 -16.26 -38.40
N GLY A 21 -15.75 -15.43 -39.41
CA GLY A 21 -15.22 -14.07 -39.22
C GLY A 21 -16.20 -13.16 -38.50
N PHE A 22 -16.14 -13.13 -37.16
CA PHE A 22 -17.04 -12.35 -36.32
C PHE A 22 -16.84 -10.85 -36.54
N TYR A 23 -17.75 -10.24 -37.32
CA TYR A 23 -17.80 -8.80 -37.51
C TYR A 23 -18.17 -8.12 -36.19
N LEU A 24 -17.16 -7.57 -35.51
CA LEU A 24 -17.32 -6.69 -34.36
C LEU A 24 -17.89 -5.34 -34.83
N PRO A 25 -19.16 -5.01 -34.53
CA PRO A 25 -19.77 -3.79 -35.05
C PRO A 25 -19.05 -2.55 -34.51
N GLY A 26 -18.61 -1.67 -35.42
CA GLY A 26 -17.86 -0.46 -35.06
C GLY A 26 -16.34 -0.62 -34.94
N VAL A 27 -15.76 -1.79 -35.23
CA VAL A 27 -14.29 -1.95 -35.39
C VAL A 27 -13.83 -1.60 -36.81
N ALA A 28 -14.65 -1.88 -37.82
CA ALA A 28 -14.43 -1.49 -39.21
C ALA A 28 -15.54 -0.55 -39.71
N PRO A 29 -15.27 0.36 -40.65
CA PRO A 29 -16.30 1.18 -41.27
C PRO A 29 -17.25 0.35 -42.14
N HIS A 30 -18.54 0.72 -42.12
CA HIS A 30 -19.43 0.39 -43.22
C HIS A 30 -19.30 1.46 -44.30
N GLU A 31 -19.24 1.03 -45.55
CA GLU A 31 -19.16 1.88 -46.75
C GLU A 31 -20.47 1.72 -47.52
N TYR A 32 -21.24 2.80 -47.59
CA TYR A 32 -22.56 2.79 -48.21
C TYR A 32 -22.46 3.32 -49.64
N GLN A 33 -23.03 2.59 -50.61
CA GLN A 33 -23.15 3.03 -52.01
C GLN A 33 -24.38 3.91 -52.23
N GLU A 34 -24.40 4.72 -53.30
CA GLU A 34 -25.57 5.55 -53.67
C GLU A 34 -26.85 4.70 -53.76
N GLY A 35 -27.91 5.13 -53.08
CA GLY A 35 -29.19 4.41 -53.04
C GLY A 35 -29.23 3.19 -52.11
N GLU A 36 -28.14 2.81 -51.44
CA GLU A 36 -28.12 1.70 -50.48
C GLU A 36 -28.96 2.01 -49.23
N ALA A 37 -29.68 1.01 -48.70
CA ALA A 37 -30.63 1.18 -47.60
C ALA A 37 -29.92 1.35 -46.23
N VAL A 38 -30.12 2.51 -45.61
CA VAL A 38 -29.54 2.88 -44.30
C VAL A 38 -30.55 2.54 -43.21
N ALA A 39 -30.31 1.43 -42.51
CA ALA A 39 -31.26 0.91 -41.51
C ALA A 39 -31.27 1.72 -40.20
N VAL A 40 -32.34 2.50 -39.99
CA VAL A 40 -32.66 3.10 -38.69
C VAL A 40 -33.19 2.03 -37.74
N LYS A 41 -32.64 1.97 -36.53
CA LYS A 41 -33.10 1.08 -35.44
C LYS A 41 -33.61 1.91 -34.28
N VAL A 42 -34.59 1.40 -33.54
CA VAL A 42 -35.08 2.00 -32.29
C VAL A 42 -34.50 1.25 -31.09
N ASN A 43 -34.38 1.92 -29.95
CA ASN A 43 -34.01 1.31 -28.67
C ASN A 43 -35.09 1.62 -27.62
N ALA A 44 -34.93 1.12 -26.39
CA ALA A 44 -35.76 1.53 -25.26
C ALA A 44 -35.69 3.06 -25.03
N MET A 45 -36.83 3.65 -24.67
CA MET A 45 -36.97 5.05 -24.31
C MET A 45 -36.51 5.25 -22.86
N THR A 46 -35.62 6.21 -22.63
CA THR A 46 -35.02 6.52 -21.32
C THR A 46 -35.68 7.77 -20.71
N SER A 47 -35.64 7.92 -19.38
CA SER A 47 -36.07 9.16 -18.70
C SER A 47 -35.18 9.49 -17.49
N MET A 48 -34.77 10.76 -17.42
CA MET A 48 -34.02 11.32 -16.28
C MET A 48 -34.88 11.56 -15.02
N ARG A 49 -36.20 11.29 -15.05
CA ARG A 49 -37.12 11.43 -13.90
C ARG A 49 -37.55 10.10 -13.30
N THR A 50 -37.59 9.04 -14.10
CA THR A 50 -38.03 7.70 -13.66
C THR A 50 -36.89 6.68 -13.59
N HIS A 51 -35.85 6.78 -14.43
CA HIS A 51 -34.80 5.75 -14.55
C HIS A 51 -35.36 4.31 -14.70
N LEU A 52 -36.49 4.22 -15.40
CA LEU A 52 -37.14 2.99 -15.81
C LEU A 52 -37.33 3.08 -17.33
N ASP A 53 -36.68 2.19 -18.07
CA ASP A 53 -36.73 2.22 -19.52
C ASP A 53 -37.94 1.44 -20.02
N TYR A 54 -38.50 1.86 -21.15
CA TYR A 54 -39.62 1.17 -21.78
C TYR A 54 -39.38 1.02 -23.28
N SER A 55 -39.71 -0.14 -23.86
CA SER A 55 -39.62 -0.37 -25.32
C SER A 55 -40.29 0.77 -26.09
N TYR A 56 -39.68 1.21 -27.20
CA TYR A 56 -40.30 2.15 -28.13
C TYR A 56 -41.72 1.71 -28.55
N TYR A 57 -41.95 0.41 -28.65
CA TYR A 57 -43.25 -0.18 -29.02
C TYR A 57 -44.21 -0.43 -27.83
N SER A 58 -43.85 -0.02 -26.60
CA SER A 58 -44.81 0.05 -25.49
C SER A 58 -45.86 1.15 -25.70
N LEU A 59 -45.48 2.24 -26.39
CA LEU A 59 -46.38 3.22 -26.97
C LEU A 59 -46.73 2.83 -28.41
N PRO A 60 -47.96 3.09 -28.89
CA PRO A 60 -48.45 2.59 -30.18
C PRO A 60 -47.92 3.38 -31.40
N HIS A 61 -46.60 3.46 -31.55
CA HIS A 61 -45.87 4.02 -32.69
C HIS A 61 -46.09 3.24 -34.01
N CYS A 62 -45.55 3.71 -35.14
CA CYS A 62 -45.65 2.98 -36.41
C CYS A 62 -44.79 1.71 -36.41
N GLU A 63 -45.39 0.58 -36.74
CA GLU A 63 -44.72 -0.73 -36.84
C GLU A 63 -44.26 -1.00 -38.29
N PRO A 64 -43.13 -1.73 -38.50
CA PRO A 64 -42.64 -2.07 -39.84
C PRO A 64 -43.42 -3.20 -40.51
N GLU A 65 -43.40 -3.21 -41.85
CA GLU A 65 -44.02 -4.28 -42.63
C GLU A 65 -43.32 -5.62 -42.37
N GLY A 66 -44.10 -6.64 -41.98
CA GLY A 66 -43.57 -7.92 -41.51
C GLY A 66 -43.24 -7.98 -40.01
N GLY A 67 -43.64 -6.96 -39.23
CA GLY A 67 -43.64 -6.97 -37.76
C GLY A 67 -42.34 -6.52 -37.11
N VAL A 68 -42.46 -6.16 -35.82
CA VAL A 68 -41.32 -5.82 -34.96
C VAL A 68 -40.42 -7.04 -34.78
N LYS A 69 -39.11 -6.84 -34.92
CA LYS A 69 -38.05 -7.83 -34.81
C LYS A 69 -36.89 -7.23 -34.04
N ASP A 70 -36.44 -7.95 -33.03
CA ASP A 70 -35.31 -7.57 -32.21
C ASP A 70 -34.00 -7.83 -32.97
N ALA A 71 -33.01 -6.97 -32.75
CA ALA A 71 -31.66 -7.16 -33.26
C ALA A 71 -30.91 -8.22 -32.43
N PRO A 72 -29.88 -8.88 -32.97
CA PRO A 72 -29.03 -9.77 -32.16
C PRO A 72 -28.27 -8.97 -31.10
N GLU A 73 -28.69 -9.11 -29.85
CA GLU A 73 -28.05 -8.53 -28.66
C GLU A 73 -26.86 -9.38 -28.20
N ASN A 74 -25.79 -8.73 -27.72
CA ASN A 74 -24.80 -9.40 -26.88
C ASN A 74 -25.25 -9.46 -25.41
N LEU A 75 -24.64 -10.34 -24.62
CA LEU A 75 -25.02 -10.57 -23.21
C LEU A 75 -25.00 -9.29 -22.35
N GLY A 76 -24.16 -8.30 -22.69
CA GLY A 76 -24.11 -7.01 -22.00
C GLY A 76 -25.21 -6.04 -22.41
N GLU A 77 -25.58 -6.00 -23.70
CA GLU A 77 -26.77 -5.27 -24.18
C GLU A 77 -28.03 -5.83 -23.49
N HIS A 78 -28.18 -7.16 -23.50
CA HIS A 78 -29.32 -7.85 -22.90
C HIS A 78 -29.44 -7.59 -21.38
N LEU A 79 -28.34 -7.67 -20.64
CA LEU A 79 -28.32 -7.43 -19.19
C LEU A 79 -28.43 -5.93 -18.82
N THR A 80 -28.34 -5.02 -19.78
CA THR A 80 -28.59 -3.58 -19.58
C THR A 80 -29.98 -3.14 -20.04
N GLY A 81 -30.85 -4.06 -20.48
CA GLY A 81 -32.20 -3.71 -20.95
C GLY A 81 -32.23 -2.98 -22.31
N ASN A 82 -31.12 -2.99 -23.07
CA ASN A 82 -31.00 -2.35 -24.37
C ASN A 82 -31.71 -3.18 -25.48
N LEU A 83 -33.04 -3.10 -25.50
CA LEU A 83 -33.88 -3.75 -26.49
C LEU A 83 -33.86 -2.99 -27.82
N VAL A 84 -32.92 -3.35 -28.70
CA VAL A 84 -32.75 -2.73 -30.03
C VAL A 84 -33.63 -3.42 -31.07
N GLN A 85 -34.56 -2.69 -31.68
CA GLN A 85 -35.60 -3.24 -32.57
C GLN A 85 -35.55 -2.59 -33.96
N ASN A 86 -36.07 -3.28 -34.99
CA ASN A 86 -36.23 -2.71 -36.33
C ASN A 86 -37.26 -1.56 -36.35
N SER A 87 -37.23 -0.73 -37.39
CA SER A 87 -38.12 0.42 -37.55
C SER A 87 -38.73 0.50 -38.96
N PRO A 88 -39.84 1.23 -39.16
CA PRO A 88 -40.44 1.46 -40.48
C PRO A 88 -39.78 2.57 -41.31
N TYR A 89 -38.66 3.16 -40.86
CA TYR A 89 -38.03 4.28 -41.56
C TYR A 89 -37.16 3.81 -42.72
N GLU A 90 -37.56 4.16 -43.95
CA GLU A 90 -36.80 3.89 -45.16
C GLU A 90 -35.90 5.08 -45.51
N ILE A 91 -34.62 4.97 -45.17
CA ILE A 91 -33.56 5.89 -45.61
C ILE A 91 -32.68 5.19 -46.63
N LYS A 92 -32.20 5.92 -47.64
CA LYS A 92 -31.12 5.48 -48.52
C LYS A 92 -29.99 6.48 -48.54
N MET A 93 -28.78 5.99 -48.80
CA MET A 93 -27.59 6.83 -48.97
C MET A 93 -27.80 7.85 -50.10
N TYR A 94 -27.43 9.11 -49.83
CA TYR A 94 -27.55 10.28 -50.72
C TYR A 94 -28.98 10.71 -51.15
N GLU A 95 -30.03 9.91 -50.90
CA GLU A 95 -31.42 10.29 -51.18
C GLU A 95 -31.98 11.20 -50.08
N SER A 96 -31.78 12.53 -50.23
CA SER A 96 -32.40 13.54 -49.36
C SER A 96 -33.91 13.67 -49.63
N ILE A 97 -34.70 13.78 -48.56
CA ILE A 97 -36.16 13.86 -48.58
C ILE A 97 -36.58 15.14 -47.86
N GLU A 98 -36.61 16.27 -48.60
CA GLU A 98 -36.92 17.60 -48.06
C GLU A 98 -38.37 17.71 -47.54
N CYS A 99 -39.33 17.13 -48.27
CA CYS A 99 -40.75 17.20 -47.96
C CYS A 99 -41.21 16.05 -47.03
N PRO A 100 -42.22 16.25 -46.17
CA PRO A 100 -42.61 15.27 -45.16
C PRO A 100 -43.17 13.99 -45.80
N ARG A 101 -42.39 12.92 -45.80
CA ARG A 101 -42.80 11.58 -46.23
C ARG A 101 -43.67 10.95 -45.14
N LYS A 102 -44.91 10.62 -45.49
CA LYS A 102 -45.84 9.92 -44.60
C LYS A 102 -45.28 8.55 -44.21
N LEU A 103 -45.25 8.28 -42.91
CA LEU A 103 -44.86 6.99 -42.33
C LEU A 103 -46.12 6.12 -42.14
N CYS A 104 -46.95 6.44 -41.15
CA CYS A 104 -48.25 5.80 -40.97
C CYS A 104 -49.30 6.79 -40.43
N VAL A 105 -50.56 6.33 -40.34
CA VAL A 105 -51.66 7.08 -39.71
C VAL A 105 -52.29 6.16 -38.67
N LYS A 106 -52.40 6.62 -37.42
CA LYS A 106 -53.07 5.89 -36.32
C LYS A 106 -54.13 6.79 -35.67
N ASP A 107 -55.26 6.20 -35.28
CA ASP A 107 -56.41 6.88 -34.66
C ASP A 107 -56.50 6.52 -33.17
N TYR A 108 -55.69 7.18 -32.34
CA TYR A 108 -55.53 6.83 -30.92
C TYR A 108 -56.79 7.04 -30.09
N THR A 109 -57.10 6.09 -29.22
CA THR A 109 -58.13 6.19 -28.19
C THR A 109 -57.70 7.14 -27.07
N PRO A 110 -58.64 7.68 -26.25
CA PRO A 110 -58.29 8.53 -25.11
C PRO A 110 -57.33 7.89 -24.09
N LYS A 111 -57.27 6.55 -23.99
CA LYS A 111 -56.33 5.84 -23.12
C LYS A 111 -54.90 5.89 -23.66
N GLU A 112 -54.71 5.67 -24.95
CA GLU A 112 -53.39 5.76 -25.60
C GLU A 112 -52.90 7.21 -25.60
N VAL A 113 -53.80 8.18 -25.80
CA VAL A 113 -53.48 9.61 -25.66
C VAL A 113 -53.00 9.94 -24.24
N ALA A 114 -53.66 9.41 -23.20
CA ALA A 114 -53.21 9.60 -21.81
C ALA A 114 -51.82 8.98 -21.56
N ALA A 115 -51.55 7.78 -22.08
CA ALA A 115 -50.22 7.15 -21.98
C ALA A 115 -49.11 7.96 -22.69
N PHE A 116 -49.41 8.60 -23.82
CA PHE A 116 -48.49 9.56 -24.44
C PHE A 116 -48.28 10.81 -23.56
N VAL A 117 -49.34 11.35 -22.93
CA VAL A 117 -49.24 12.51 -22.04
C VAL A 117 -48.39 12.19 -20.80
N GLU A 118 -48.65 11.06 -20.15
CA GLU A 118 -47.89 10.52 -19.00
C GLU A 118 -46.38 10.45 -19.32
N LYS A 119 -46.00 9.82 -20.45
CA LYS A 119 -44.59 9.73 -20.86
C LYS A 119 -43.99 11.06 -21.37
N ILE A 120 -44.80 12.07 -21.66
CA ILE A 120 -44.33 13.45 -21.90
C ILE A 120 -44.10 14.19 -20.57
N GLU A 121 -44.94 14.00 -19.55
CA GLU A 121 -44.74 14.58 -18.21
C GLU A 121 -43.52 13.98 -17.50
N GLU A 122 -43.33 12.67 -17.62
CA GLU A 122 -42.15 11.95 -17.14
C GLU A 122 -40.88 12.21 -17.99
N GLN A 123 -40.96 13.05 -19.05
CA GLN A 123 -39.84 13.48 -19.89
C GLN A 123 -39.05 12.34 -20.56
N TYR A 124 -39.74 11.41 -21.22
CA TYR A 124 -39.06 10.35 -21.98
C TYR A 124 -38.39 10.86 -23.26
N LEU A 125 -37.18 10.35 -23.49
CA LEU A 125 -36.39 10.54 -24.69
C LEU A 125 -36.50 9.29 -25.58
N VAL A 126 -36.73 9.53 -26.87
CA VAL A 126 -36.77 8.51 -27.91
C VAL A 126 -35.35 8.29 -28.41
N ASN A 127 -34.86 7.06 -28.23
CA ASN A 127 -33.50 6.67 -28.58
C ASN A 127 -33.50 5.88 -29.89
N TRP A 128 -32.88 6.45 -30.92
CA TRP A 128 -32.66 5.80 -32.22
C TRP A 128 -31.17 5.55 -32.47
N ILE A 129 -30.86 4.59 -33.34
CA ILE A 129 -29.50 4.17 -33.68
C ILE A 129 -29.37 4.04 -35.20
N VAL A 130 -28.33 4.66 -35.78
CA VAL A 130 -27.97 4.59 -37.21
C VAL A 130 -26.49 4.28 -37.34
N ASP A 131 -26.12 3.24 -38.11
CA ASP A 131 -24.74 2.72 -38.22
C ASP A 131 -23.98 2.58 -36.88
N ASN A 132 -24.72 2.11 -35.86
CA ASN A 132 -24.29 1.99 -34.46
C ASN A 132 -23.96 3.30 -33.72
N LEU A 133 -24.14 4.47 -34.34
CA LEU A 133 -24.18 5.77 -33.65
C LEU A 133 -25.56 6.00 -33.04
N PRO A 134 -25.66 6.59 -31.84
CA PRO A 134 -26.92 7.10 -31.34
C PRO A 134 -27.34 8.32 -32.15
N VAL A 135 -28.65 8.49 -32.35
CA VAL A 135 -29.20 9.71 -32.94
C VAL A 135 -29.33 10.76 -31.83
N ALA A 136 -28.63 11.89 -31.99
CA ALA A 136 -28.63 12.97 -31.00
C ALA A 136 -29.61 14.10 -31.38
N TYR A 137 -30.26 14.69 -30.38
CA TYR A 137 -30.99 15.94 -30.56
C TYR A 137 -30.04 17.13 -30.44
N ARG A 138 -30.11 18.05 -31.42
CA ARG A 138 -29.34 19.28 -31.48
C ARG A 138 -30.13 20.41 -30.83
N THR A 139 -29.67 20.91 -29.68
CA THR A 139 -30.24 22.13 -29.08
C THR A 139 -29.46 23.35 -29.57
N LEU A 140 -30.14 24.20 -30.35
CA LEU A 140 -29.63 25.50 -30.77
C LEU A 140 -29.77 26.50 -29.61
N ASN A 141 -28.71 27.25 -29.30
CA ASN A 141 -28.82 28.41 -28.41
C ASN A 141 -29.48 29.58 -29.16
N GLU A 142 -30.43 30.27 -28.53
CA GLU A 142 -31.07 31.47 -29.11
C GLU A 142 -30.09 32.67 -29.24
N GLU A 143 -28.99 32.66 -28.50
CA GLU A 143 -27.90 33.63 -28.67
C GLU A 143 -27.03 33.24 -29.87
N HIS A 144 -27.02 34.08 -30.91
CA HIS A 144 -26.38 33.91 -32.23
C HIS A 144 -24.82 33.83 -32.23
N THR A 145 -24.18 33.26 -31.20
CA THR A 145 -22.73 33.00 -31.19
C THR A 145 -22.42 31.55 -31.60
N LYS A 146 -21.42 31.36 -32.46
CA LYS A 146 -21.04 30.04 -33.02
C LYS A 146 -20.22 29.18 -32.02
N GLN A 147 -20.70 29.01 -30.79
CA GLN A 147 -19.99 28.20 -29.78
C GLN A 147 -20.92 27.20 -29.08
N LEU A 148 -20.71 25.94 -29.43
CA LEU A 148 -21.31 24.71 -28.90
C LEU A 148 -22.81 24.58 -29.14
N ASP A 149 -23.14 23.88 -30.23
CA ASP A 149 -24.35 23.06 -30.31
C ASP A 149 -24.32 22.03 -29.17
N TYR A 150 -25.37 21.98 -28.35
CA TYR A 150 -25.50 20.95 -27.32
C TYR A 150 -26.20 19.73 -27.91
N PHE A 151 -25.52 18.59 -27.87
CA PHE A 151 -26.09 17.30 -28.24
C PHE A 151 -26.59 16.57 -26.98
N SER A 152 -27.87 16.20 -26.97
CA SER A 152 -28.40 15.21 -26.03
C SER A 152 -28.53 13.85 -26.68
N HIS A 153 -28.33 12.79 -25.90
CA HIS A 153 -28.70 11.44 -26.31
C HIS A 153 -30.22 11.34 -26.45
N GLY A 154 -30.69 10.80 -27.57
CA GLY A 154 -32.11 10.77 -27.92
C GLY A 154 -32.74 12.16 -28.14
N PHE A 155 -34.04 12.16 -28.48
CA PHE A 155 -34.84 13.37 -28.66
C PHE A 155 -36.16 13.28 -27.86
N PRO A 156 -36.73 14.38 -27.36
CA PRO A 156 -37.94 14.33 -26.53
C PRO A 156 -39.15 13.79 -27.30
N LEU A 157 -39.92 12.88 -26.69
CA LEU A 157 -41.16 12.33 -27.26
C LEU A 157 -42.21 13.42 -27.59
N GLY A 158 -42.22 14.48 -26.80
CA GLY A 158 -43.13 15.61 -26.91
C GLY A 158 -42.73 16.72 -25.93
N GLY A 159 -43.62 17.66 -25.66
CA GLY A 159 -43.38 18.71 -24.69
C GLY A 159 -44.66 19.32 -24.12
N THR A 160 -44.48 20.18 -23.12
CA THR A 160 -45.56 20.95 -22.50
C THR A 160 -45.48 22.42 -22.92
N MET A 161 -46.63 23.06 -23.13
CA MET A 161 -46.72 24.50 -23.30
C MET A 161 -47.80 25.07 -22.37
N VAL A 162 -47.42 26.08 -21.59
CA VAL A 162 -48.34 26.89 -20.79
C VAL A 162 -48.97 27.95 -21.71
N SER A 163 -50.31 27.98 -21.80
CA SER A 163 -51.02 28.96 -22.63
C SER A 163 -50.86 30.38 -22.06
N PRO A 164 -50.33 31.37 -22.82
CA PRO A 164 -50.23 32.76 -22.35
C PRO A 164 -51.58 33.41 -21.98
N LYS A 165 -52.70 32.81 -22.43
CA LYS A 165 -54.07 33.26 -22.15
C LYS A 165 -54.72 32.54 -20.95
N MET A 166 -54.16 31.41 -20.50
CA MET A 166 -54.63 30.62 -19.36
C MET A 166 -53.44 29.86 -18.74
N PRO A 167 -52.68 30.49 -17.82
CA PRO A 167 -51.46 29.89 -17.27
C PRO A 167 -51.71 28.66 -16.37
N THR A 168 -52.97 28.40 -16.00
CA THR A 168 -53.40 27.21 -15.24
C THR A 168 -53.66 25.98 -16.11
N VAL A 169 -53.64 26.10 -17.44
CA VAL A 169 -53.89 24.98 -18.36
C VAL A 169 -52.63 24.69 -19.16
N GLN A 170 -51.89 23.68 -18.72
CA GLN A 170 -50.85 23.07 -19.53
C GLN A 170 -51.47 22.36 -20.74
N LYS A 171 -50.76 22.37 -21.87
CA LYS A 171 -51.10 21.61 -23.07
C LYS A 171 -49.90 20.78 -23.49
N TYR A 172 -50.17 19.54 -23.89
CA TYR A 172 -49.15 18.59 -24.33
C TYR A 172 -49.13 18.56 -25.85
N PHE A 173 -47.93 18.54 -26.44
CA PHE A 173 -47.75 18.37 -27.88
C PHE A 173 -46.85 17.17 -28.14
N LEU A 174 -47.20 16.37 -29.16
CA LEU A 174 -46.48 15.17 -29.56
C LEU A 174 -45.57 15.49 -30.75
N HIS A 175 -44.33 15.00 -30.75
CA HIS A 175 -43.44 15.11 -31.89
C HIS A 175 -43.73 14.00 -32.91
N ASN A 176 -44.62 14.30 -33.86
CA ASN A 176 -45.08 13.34 -34.87
C ASN A 176 -44.40 13.50 -36.25
N HIS A 177 -43.61 14.56 -36.43
CA HIS A 177 -42.65 14.69 -37.52
C HIS A 177 -41.22 14.66 -36.96
N VAL A 178 -40.30 13.97 -37.63
CA VAL A 178 -38.86 14.02 -37.29
C VAL A 178 -38.07 14.25 -38.57
N LYS A 179 -37.26 15.31 -38.59
CA LYS A 179 -36.24 15.53 -39.62
C LYS A 179 -34.96 14.83 -39.18
N ILE A 180 -34.47 13.91 -40.00
CA ILE A 180 -33.29 13.09 -39.73
C ILE A 180 -32.13 13.67 -40.53
N VAL A 181 -31.10 14.16 -39.85
CA VAL A 181 -29.90 14.73 -40.48
C VAL A 181 -28.76 13.75 -40.33
N LEU A 182 -28.25 13.24 -41.45
CA LEU A 182 -27.17 12.27 -41.50
C LEU A 182 -25.91 12.90 -42.10
N GLN A 183 -24.83 12.91 -41.31
CA GLN A 183 -23.53 13.39 -41.75
C GLN A 183 -22.68 12.24 -42.28
N TYR A 184 -22.13 12.43 -43.48
CA TYR A 184 -21.25 11.46 -44.15
C TYR A 184 -19.87 12.05 -44.41
N HIS A 185 -18.88 11.18 -44.55
CA HIS A 185 -17.50 11.52 -44.90
C HIS A 185 -17.06 10.66 -46.09
N VAL A 186 -16.48 11.30 -47.11
CA VAL A 186 -15.92 10.63 -48.30
C VAL A 186 -14.39 10.58 -48.17
N PRO A 187 -13.73 9.41 -48.39
CA PRO A 187 -12.27 9.31 -48.21
C PRO A 187 -11.46 10.13 -49.23
N GLU A 188 -10.63 11.04 -48.73
CA GLU A 188 -9.76 11.93 -49.54
C GLU A 188 -8.84 11.18 -50.53
N PHE A 189 -8.41 9.96 -50.17
CA PHE A 189 -7.62 9.08 -51.05
C PHE A 189 -8.38 8.62 -52.30
N GLU A 190 -9.71 8.48 -52.22
CA GLU A 190 -10.54 8.01 -53.32
C GLU A 190 -10.87 9.17 -54.27
N LEU A 191 -11.13 10.38 -53.76
CA LEU A 191 -11.20 11.61 -54.58
C LEU A 191 -9.92 11.81 -55.41
N ALA A 192 -8.74 11.59 -54.81
CA ALA A 192 -7.46 11.71 -55.51
C ALA A 192 -7.23 10.66 -56.61
N SER A 193 -8.02 9.58 -56.64
CA SER A 193 -7.79 8.43 -57.53
C SER A 193 -8.48 8.53 -58.91
N GLN A 194 -9.54 9.35 -59.05
CA GLN A 194 -10.38 9.36 -60.26
C GLN A 194 -10.81 10.77 -60.71
N ASN A 195 -9.96 11.45 -61.48
CA ASN A 195 -10.30 12.72 -62.18
C ASN A 195 -11.34 12.56 -63.33
N THR A 196 -12.14 11.50 -63.35
CA THR A 196 -13.03 11.12 -64.47
C THR A 196 -14.34 10.43 -64.07
N ALA A 197 -14.59 10.18 -62.78
CA ALA A 197 -15.90 9.71 -62.29
C ALA A 197 -16.76 10.89 -61.83
N SER A 198 -18.08 10.72 -61.79
CA SER A 198 -18.97 11.72 -61.21
C SER A 198 -18.88 11.68 -59.68
N PHE A 199 -19.08 12.82 -59.01
CA PHE A 199 -18.95 12.96 -57.54
C PHE A 199 -19.92 12.07 -56.74
N ASN A 200 -20.96 11.53 -57.40
CA ASN A 200 -22.00 10.67 -56.84
C ASN A 200 -21.59 9.20 -56.61
N GLU A 201 -20.58 8.69 -57.32
CA GLU A 201 -20.29 7.24 -57.35
C GLU A 201 -19.34 6.76 -56.22
N LEU A 202 -18.94 7.65 -55.30
CA LEU A 202 -18.00 7.34 -54.21
C LEU A 202 -18.72 6.74 -52.98
N PRO A 203 -18.14 5.75 -52.29
CA PRO A 203 -18.74 5.17 -51.09
C PRO A 203 -18.65 6.12 -49.90
N GLY A 204 -19.80 6.45 -49.31
CA GLY A 204 -19.85 7.32 -48.14
C GLY A 204 -19.82 6.53 -46.83
N ARG A 205 -19.05 7.01 -45.86
CA ARG A 205 -19.04 6.47 -44.48
C ARG A 205 -19.85 7.39 -43.57
N ILE A 206 -20.79 6.86 -42.78
CA ILE A 206 -21.59 7.67 -41.86
C ILE A 206 -20.75 8.10 -40.65
N VAL A 207 -20.78 9.39 -40.31
CA VAL A 207 -19.99 10.00 -39.22
C VAL A 207 -20.80 10.84 -38.23
N GLY A 208 -22.07 11.08 -38.50
CA GLY A 208 -23.00 11.68 -37.53
C GLY A 208 -24.45 11.39 -37.88
N ALA A 209 -25.31 11.35 -36.86
CA ALA A 209 -26.74 11.15 -37.00
C ALA A 209 -27.48 12.00 -35.96
N PHE A 210 -28.39 12.85 -36.42
CA PHE A 210 -29.12 13.81 -35.60
C PHE A 210 -30.61 13.78 -35.91
N ALA A 211 -31.44 14.13 -34.92
CA ALA A 211 -32.88 14.28 -35.07
C ALA A 211 -33.32 15.68 -34.67
N GLU A 212 -34.15 16.29 -35.51
CA GLU A 212 -34.88 17.53 -35.24
C GLU A 212 -36.38 17.18 -35.18
N PRO A 213 -36.96 17.01 -33.97
CA PRO A 213 -38.35 16.65 -33.78
C PRO A 213 -39.28 17.88 -33.90
N TYR A 214 -40.42 17.70 -34.58
CA TYR A 214 -41.42 18.74 -34.78
C TYR A 214 -42.83 18.21 -34.51
N SER A 215 -43.70 19.07 -33.96
CA SER A 215 -45.12 18.79 -33.78
C SER A 215 -45.92 19.43 -34.90
N VAL A 216 -46.55 18.63 -35.77
CA VAL A 216 -47.16 19.12 -37.02
C VAL A 216 -48.51 18.45 -37.26
N ASN A 217 -49.59 19.23 -37.22
CA ASN A 217 -50.95 18.75 -37.51
C ASN A 217 -51.18 18.62 -39.03
N HIS A 218 -50.60 17.58 -39.64
CA HIS A 218 -50.65 17.35 -41.09
C HIS A 218 -52.07 17.16 -41.64
N GLN A 219 -52.44 17.97 -42.64
CA GLN A 219 -53.55 17.66 -43.54
C GLN A 219 -53.13 16.60 -44.57
N LEU A 220 -54.05 15.70 -44.93
CA LEU A 220 -53.87 14.72 -45.99
C LEU A 220 -54.57 15.19 -47.28
N LYS A 221 -53.96 14.90 -48.44
CA LYS A 221 -54.58 15.00 -49.77
C LYS A 221 -55.50 13.78 -50.01
N ALA A 222 -56.33 13.85 -51.06
CA ALA A 222 -57.30 12.79 -51.39
C ALA A 222 -56.64 11.46 -51.86
N ASP A 223 -55.39 11.51 -52.29
CA ASP A 223 -54.54 10.35 -52.61
C ASP A 223 -53.88 9.72 -51.36
N GLY A 224 -54.08 10.31 -50.18
CA GLY A 224 -53.45 9.88 -48.93
C GLY A 224 -51.99 10.31 -48.76
N SER A 225 -51.46 11.22 -49.60
CA SER A 225 -50.20 11.93 -49.33
C SER A 225 -50.41 13.04 -48.29
N ILE A 226 -49.33 13.54 -47.70
CA ILE A 226 -49.39 14.77 -46.90
C ILE A 226 -49.57 15.96 -47.84
N LYS A 227 -50.39 16.93 -47.43
CA LYS A 227 -50.60 18.21 -48.11
C LYS A 227 -49.53 19.19 -47.65
N GLU A 228 -48.69 19.69 -48.56
CA GLU A 228 -47.72 20.73 -48.22
C GLU A 228 -48.44 21.98 -47.69
N GLN A 229 -48.23 22.30 -46.40
CA GLN A 229 -48.75 23.52 -45.76
C GLN A 229 -47.65 24.57 -45.50
N PHE A 230 -46.38 24.17 -45.60
CA PHE A 230 -45.21 24.94 -45.16
C PHE A 230 -44.12 25.07 -46.24
N ASN A 231 -44.41 24.75 -47.51
CA ASN A 231 -43.42 24.71 -48.61
C ASN A 231 -42.17 23.86 -48.27
N CYS A 232 -42.37 22.81 -47.47
CA CYS A 232 -41.33 21.91 -46.93
C CYS A 232 -40.24 22.58 -46.07
N ASP A 233 -40.44 23.84 -45.66
CA ASP A 233 -39.62 24.52 -44.65
C ASP A 233 -40.23 24.37 -43.25
N PHE A 234 -39.54 23.66 -42.37
CA PHE A 234 -39.96 23.39 -40.99
C PHE A 234 -39.50 24.44 -39.97
N ALA A 235 -38.59 25.37 -40.33
CA ALA A 235 -38.21 26.47 -39.43
C ALA A 235 -39.40 27.38 -39.08
N ASN A 236 -40.39 27.45 -39.96
CA ASN A 236 -41.65 28.15 -39.69
C ASN A 236 -42.65 27.37 -38.81
N ALA A 237 -42.40 26.08 -38.53
CA ALA A 237 -43.15 25.26 -37.55
C ALA A 237 -42.53 25.29 -36.14
N GLU A 238 -41.34 25.87 -35.99
CA GLU A 238 -40.56 25.95 -34.74
C GLU A 238 -41.23 26.79 -33.64
N ARG A 239 -42.14 27.71 -34.02
CA ARG A 239 -43.04 28.34 -33.05
C ARG A 239 -44.19 27.40 -32.71
N ALA A 240 -44.26 26.99 -31.44
CA ALA A 240 -45.39 26.29 -30.81
C ALA A 240 -46.70 27.13 -30.73
N ASP A 241 -46.91 28.04 -31.68
CA ASP A 241 -48.11 28.81 -31.81
C ASP A 241 -49.30 27.86 -32.08
N THR A 242 -50.37 28.01 -31.29
CA THR A 242 -51.47 27.03 -31.11
C THR A 242 -52.32 26.68 -32.36
N LYS A 243 -51.87 27.11 -33.53
CA LYS A 243 -52.53 27.02 -34.83
C LYS A 243 -52.01 25.86 -35.70
N PHE A 244 -50.81 25.33 -35.43
CA PHE A 244 -50.13 24.35 -36.30
C PHE A 244 -49.64 23.07 -35.60
N GLY A 245 -49.29 23.13 -34.31
CA GLY A 245 -48.84 21.96 -33.54
C GLY A 245 -49.92 20.90 -33.31
N LEU A 246 -49.49 19.64 -33.14
CA LEU A 246 -50.36 18.52 -32.78
C LEU A 246 -50.54 18.48 -31.25
N ILE A 247 -51.60 19.12 -30.78
CA ILE A 247 -51.97 19.16 -29.36
C ILE A 247 -52.73 17.88 -28.97
N LEU A 248 -52.28 17.22 -27.91
CA LEU A 248 -53.03 16.15 -27.24
C LEU A 248 -54.03 16.76 -26.23
N ASP A 249 -55.27 16.24 -26.24
CA ASP A 249 -56.34 16.65 -25.33
C ASP A 249 -57.07 15.39 -24.83
N GLU A 250 -56.81 15.03 -23.57
CA GLU A 250 -57.40 13.86 -22.89
C GLU A 250 -58.92 13.98 -22.72
N LYS A 251 -59.45 15.21 -22.65
CA LYS A 251 -60.87 15.49 -22.32
C LYS A 251 -61.76 15.41 -23.56
N LYS A 252 -61.15 15.24 -24.74
CA LYS A 252 -61.81 15.00 -26.02
C LYS A 252 -62.42 13.59 -26.07
N LYS A 253 -63.75 13.51 -26.08
CA LYS A 253 -64.54 12.26 -26.07
C LYS A 253 -64.54 11.47 -27.41
N GLY A 254 -63.41 11.41 -28.11
CA GLY A 254 -63.28 10.67 -29.37
C GLY A 254 -61.86 10.68 -29.92
N ASN A 255 -61.53 9.68 -30.74
CA ASN A 255 -60.15 9.37 -31.13
C ASN A 255 -59.38 10.57 -31.72
N THR A 256 -58.08 10.57 -31.49
CA THR A 256 -57.14 11.56 -32.01
C THR A 256 -56.32 10.94 -33.13
N ARG A 257 -56.64 11.35 -34.36
CA ARG A 257 -55.88 11.00 -35.56
C ARG A 257 -54.50 11.64 -35.50
N VAL A 258 -53.46 10.82 -35.60
CA VAL A 258 -52.07 11.23 -35.70
C VAL A 258 -51.51 10.70 -37.01
N VAL A 259 -50.93 11.61 -37.79
CA VAL A 259 -50.16 11.29 -39.00
C VAL A 259 -48.69 11.37 -38.61
N TRP A 260 -47.99 10.24 -38.66
CA TRP A 260 -46.54 10.20 -38.45
C TRP A 260 -45.84 10.45 -39.78
N SER A 261 -44.75 11.22 -39.77
CA SER A 261 -43.96 11.49 -40.97
C SER A 261 -42.49 11.77 -40.65
N TYR A 262 -41.65 11.79 -41.68
CA TYR A 262 -40.24 12.13 -41.56
C TYR A 262 -39.73 12.89 -42.78
N SER A 263 -38.59 13.55 -42.61
CA SER A 263 -37.78 14.14 -43.66
C SER A 263 -36.33 13.70 -43.46
N VAL A 264 -35.50 13.75 -44.51
CA VAL A 264 -34.11 13.28 -44.48
C VAL A 264 -33.22 14.35 -45.13
N ALA A 265 -32.13 14.72 -44.47
CA ALA A 265 -31.10 15.60 -45.02
C ALA A 265 -29.73 14.94 -44.91
N TRP A 266 -28.98 14.93 -46.00
CA TRP A 266 -27.59 14.47 -46.04
C TRP A 266 -26.63 15.67 -46.02
N GLU A 267 -25.69 15.67 -45.07
CA GLU A 267 -24.66 16.71 -44.90
C GLU A 267 -23.26 16.12 -45.07
N GLU A 268 -22.40 16.75 -45.88
CA GLU A 268 -21.00 16.35 -45.98
C GLU A 268 -20.19 16.88 -44.78
N SER A 269 -19.31 16.03 -44.23
CA SER A 269 -18.52 16.34 -43.03
C SER A 269 -17.06 15.93 -43.17
N ASN A 270 -16.16 16.81 -42.70
CA ASN A 270 -14.72 16.58 -42.65
C ASN A 270 -14.27 15.69 -41.46
N VAL A 271 -15.21 15.23 -40.63
CA VAL A 271 -14.92 14.34 -39.50
C VAL A 271 -14.55 12.96 -40.02
N LYS A 272 -13.35 12.49 -39.69
CA LYS A 272 -12.89 11.14 -40.07
C LYS A 272 -13.68 10.09 -39.29
N TRP A 273 -13.97 8.96 -39.93
CA TRP A 273 -14.76 7.86 -39.32
C TRP A 273 -14.21 7.40 -37.96
N ALA A 274 -12.89 7.35 -37.77
CA ALA A 274 -12.28 6.96 -36.49
C ALA A 274 -12.58 7.95 -35.33
N SER A 275 -12.77 9.25 -35.64
CA SER A 275 -13.11 10.32 -34.69
C SER A 275 -14.61 10.62 -34.59
N ARG A 276 -15.48 9.81 -35.22
CA ARG A 276 -16.92 10.11 -35.33
C ARG A 276 -17.66 10.16 -33.99
N TRP A 277 -17.16 9.42 -32.99
CA TRP A 277 -17.71 9.46 -31.64
C TRP A 277 -17.37 10.74 -30.86
N ASP A 278 -16.31 11.46 -31.25
CA ASP A 278 -15.83 12.64 -30.51
C ASP A 278 -16.89 13.76 -30.47
N VAL A 279 -17.75 13.87 -31.48
CA VAL A 279 -18.87 14.83 -31.53
C VAL A 279 -19.86 14.59 -30.37
N TYR A 280 -20.16 13.32 -30.09
CA TYR A 280 -21.05 12.89 -29.02
C TYR A 280 -20.39 12.99 -27.64
N LEU A 281 -19.09 12.70 -27.55
CA LEU A 281 -18.33 12.66 -26.29
C LEU A 281 -17.81 14.03 -25.82
N THR A 282 -17.56 14.97 -26.73
CA THR A 282 -16.84 16.24 -26.41
C THR A 282 -17.79 17.40 -26.07
N SER A 283 -19.04 17.37 -26.52
CA SER A 283 -19.95 18.54 -26.53
C SER A 283 -20.29 19.09 -25.14
N LYS A 284 -20.29 18.27 -24.10
CA LYS A 284 -20.45 18.70 -22.69
C LYS A 284 -19.12 18.81 -21.92
N ASN A 285 -18.10 18.03 -22.31
CA ASN A 285 -16.96 17.75 -21.44
C ASN A 285 -15.80 18.76 -21.53
N LYS A 286 -15.74 19.61 -22.58
CA LYS A 286 -14.69 20.64 -22.72
C LYS A 286 -14.59 21.68 -21.59
N ARG A 287 -15.58 21.74 -20.68
CA ARG A 287 -15.54 22.59 -19.47
C ARG A 287 -15.27 21.80 -18.17
N SER A 288 -15.34 20.46 -18.20
CA SER A 288 -14.99 19.62 -17.04
C SER A 288 -13.50 19.29 -16.98
N ASP A 289 -12.78 19.26 -18.11
CA ASP A 289 -11.34 18.94 -18.16
C ASP A 289 -10.49 19.77 -17.17
N GLU A 290 -10.77 21.07 -17.06
CA GLU A 290 -10.10 21.97 -16.08
C GLU A 290 -10.40 21.58 -14.62
N VAL A 291 -11.62 21.11 -14.35
CA VAL A 291 -12.09 20.69 -13.02
C VAL A 291 -11.47 19.34 -12.62
N HIS A 292 -11.32 18.41 -13.57
CA HIS A 292 -10.63 17.14 -13.35
C HIS A 292 -9.14 17.36 -13.03
N TRP A 293 -8.46 18.23 -13.77
CA TRP A 293 -7.07 18.59 -13.45
C TRP A 293 -6.93 19.27 -12.09
N PHE A 294 -7.83 20.20 -11.74
CA PHE A 294 -7.84 20.82 -10.41
C PHE A 294 -8.04 19.79 -9.29
N SER A 295 -8.95 18.83 -9.48
CA SER A 295 -9.21 17.72 -8.56
C SER A 295 -7.97 16.83 -8.35
N ILE A 296 -7.31 16.43 -9.44
CA ILE A 296 -6.09 15.61 -9.39
C ILE A 296 -4.97 16.35 -8.66
N ILE A 297 -4.74 17.63 -8.95
CA ILE A 297 -3.70 18.43 -8.29
C ILE A 297 -3.98 18.55 -6.78
N ASN A 298 -5.23 18.80 -6.39
CA ASN A 298 -5.61 18.88 -4.98
C ASN A 298 -5.45 17.55 -4.24
N SER A 299 -5.83 16.44 -4.88
CA SER A 299 -5.72 15.10 -4.28
C SER A 299 -4.25 14.64 -4.18
N LEU A 300 -3.42 14.94 -5.19
CA LEU A 300 -1.97 14.72 -5.14
C LEU A 300 -1.28 15.57 -4.06
N LEU A 301 -1.74 16.80 -3.80
CA LEU A 301 -1.20 17.63 -2.72
C LEU A 301 -1.45 16.99 -1.35
N ILE A 302 -2.65 16.42 -1.14
CA ILE A 302 -3.00 15.67 0.07
C ILE A 302 -2.13 14.41 0.19
N ASP A 303 -1.94 13.66 -0.90
CA ASP A 303 -1.11 12.45 -0.96
C ASP A 303 0.38 12.74 -0.68
N VAL A 304 0.93 13.83 -1.24
CA VAL A 304 2.30 14.30 -0.97
C VAL A 304 2.47 14.81 0.46
N PHE A 305 1.45 15.41 1.07
CA PHE A 305 1.48 15.77 2.49
C PHE A 305 1.41 14.53 3.39
N LEU A 306 0.59 13.53 3.01
CA LEU A 306 0.41 12.31 3.79
C LEU A 306 1.64 11.41 3.74
N THR A 307 2.20 11.15 2.55
CA THR A 307 3.51 10.49 2.36
C THR A 307 4.59 11.17 3.17
N GLY A 308 4.65 12.52 3.16
CA GLY A 308 5.59 13.30 3.96
C GLY A 308 5.41 13.10 5.47
N MET A 309 4.17 13.03 5.96
CA MET A 309 3.88 12.72 7.36
C MET A 309 4.24 11.28 7.73
N VAL A 310 3.93 10.30 6.87
CA VAL A 310 4.31 8.89 7.04
C VAL A 310 5.83 8.75 7.09
N ALA A 311 6.54 9.37 6.15
CA ALA A 311 8.00 9.39 6.11
C ALA A 311 8.60 10.05 7.34
N MET A 312 8.04 11.17 7.82
CA MET A 312 8.49 11.83 9.05
C MET A 312 8.24 10.97 10.30
N ILE A 313 7.11 10.28 10.41
CA ILE A 313 6.84 9.31 11.49
C ILE A 313 7.87 8.17 11.44
N LEU A 314 8.04 7.53 10.28
CA LEU A 314 8.98 6.41 10.11
C LEU A 314 10.41 6.84 10.38
N MET A 315 10.87 7.96 9.82
CA MET A 315 12.21 8.49 10.01
C MET A 315 12.45 8.89 11.47
N ARG A 316 11.48 9.53 12.14
CA ARG A 316 11.58 9.88 13.56
C ARG A 316 11.64 8.65 14.45
N THR A 317 10.84 7.61 14.18
CA THR A 317 10.86 6.36 14.95
C THR A 317 12.16 5.59 14.72
N VAL A 318 12.56 5.36 13.46
CA VAL A 318 13.81 4.65 13.13
C VAL A 318 15.04 5.40 13.65
N TYR A 319 15.12 6.73 13.49
CA TYR A 319 16.25 7.52 14.00
C TYR A 319 16.32 7.56 15.53
N ARG A 320 15.17 7.66 16.22
CA ARG A 320 15.13 7.60 17.69
C ARG A 320 15.57 6.22 18.19
N ASP A 321 15.03 5.16 17.61
CA ASP A 321 15.32 3.79 18.04
C ASP A 321 16.78 3.40 17.72
N LEU A 322 17.30 3.74 16.53
CA LEU A 322 18.71 3.51 16.15
C LEU A 322 19.70 4.27 17.06
N ASN A 323 19.42 5.54 17.38
CA ASN A 323 20.24 6.30 18.31
C ASN A 323 20.15 5.79 19.75
N ARG A 324 19.08 5.06 20.11
CA ARG A 324 18.95 4.41 21.41
C ARG A 324 19.78 3.14 21.49
N TYR A 325 19.74 2.29 20.46
CA TYR A 325 20.57 1.07 20.39
C TYR A 325 22.07 1.35 20.32
N ASN A 326 22.48 2.52 19.80
CA ASN A 326 23.89 2.95 19.77
C ASN A 326 24.39 3.59 21.08
N ARG A 327 23.56 3.68 22.13
CA ARG A 327 23.98 4.07 23.48
C ARG A 327 24.12 2.85 24.39
N VAL A 328 25.07 2.90 25.32
CA VAL A 328 25.16 1.93 26.41
C VAL A 328 24.25 2.43 27.54
N PRO A 329 23.13 1.74 27.86
CA PRO A 329 22.18 2.24 28.84
C PRO A 329 22.73 2.15 30.27
N THR A 330 22.42 3.15 31.10
CA THR A 330 22.72 3.14 32.53
C THR A 330 21.81 2.16 33.30
N GLU A 331 22.15 1.88 34.56
CA GLU A 331 21.35 1.00 35.43
C GLU A 331 19.98 1.62 35.77
N GLU A 332 19.84 2.95 35.67
CA GLU A 332 18.59 3.70 35.84
C GLU A 332 17.74 3.66 34.55
N GLU A 333 18.36 3.87 33.37
CA GLU A 333 17.69 3.70 32.07
C GLU A 333 17.15 2.25 31.91
N ARG A 334 17.83 1.24 32.47
CA ARG A 334 17.32 -0.16 32.53
C ARG A 334 16.08 -0.37 33.40
N MET A 335 15.80 0.54 34.34
CA MET A 335 14.56 0.51 35.11
C MET A 335 13.43 1.16 34.32
N GLU A 336 13.69 2.32 33.69
CA GLU A 336 12.75 2.95 32.76
C GLU A 336 12.40 2.05 31.56
N GLU A 337 13.36 1.23 31.07
CA GLU A 337 13.13 0.21 30.03
C GLU A 337 12.07 -0.85 30.41
N ARG A 338 11.69 -1.00 31.69
CA ARG A 338 10.58 -1.88 32.10
C ARG A 338 9.21 -1.23 31.95
N ASP A 339 9.15 0.09 32.01
CA ASP A 339 7.91 0.88 31.98
C ASP A 339 7.63 1.48 30.58
N GLU A 340 8.51 1.23 29.60
CA GLU A 340 8.32 1.61 28.20
C GLU A 340 7.14 0.89 27.53
N SER A 341 5.94 1.47 27.68
CA SER A 341 4.78 1.11 26.87
C SER A 341 5.05 1.29 25.36
N GLY A 342 4.54 0.36 24.54
CA GLY A 342 4.57 0.51 23.08
C GLY A 342 4.70 -0.79 22.28
N TRP A 343 4.79 -0.62 20.95
CA TRP A 343 4.63 -1.69 19.96
C TRP A 343 5.57 -2.91 20.15
N LYS A 344 6.75 -2.71 20.76
CA LYS A 344 7.72 -3.78 21.03
C LYS A 344 7.25 -4.77 22.11
N LEU A 345 6.46 -4.32 23.10
CA LEU A 345 5.83 -5.22 24.09
C LEU A 345 4.75 -6.12 23.45
N VAL A 346 4.29 -5.77 22.25
CA VAL A 346 3.18 -6.43 21.55
C VAL A 346 3.64 -7.50 20.55
N HIS A 347 4.94 -7.61 20.26
CA HIS A 347 5.47 -8.47 19.18
C HIS A 347 4.98 -9.94 19.26
N GLY A 348 4.90 -10.50 20.47
CA GLY A 348 4.40 -11.87 20.72
C GLY A 348 2.90 -12.08 20.52
N ASP A 349 2.11 -11.01 20.31
CA ASP A 349 0.66 -11.04 20.12
C ASP A 349 0.19 -10.47 18.77
N VAL A 350 0.99 -9.61 18.10
CA VAL A 350 0.68 -8.97 16.80
C VAL A 350 0.29 -9.97 15.70
N LEU A 351 0.76 -11.22 15.77
CA LEU A 351 0.44 -12.27 14.78
C LEU A 351 -0.78 -13.15 15.15
N ARG A 352 -1.41 -12.98 16.32
CA ARG A 352 -2.56 -13.80 16.78
C ARG A 352 -3.74 -13.72 15.81
N PRO A 353 -4.39 -14.86 15.44
CA PRO A 353 -5.48 -14.88 14.45
C PRO A 353 -6.64 -13.93 14.82
N PRO A 354 -7.26 -13.25 13.84
CA PRO A 354 -8.35 -12.33 14.09
C PRO A 354 -9.60 -13.07 14.59
N THR A 355 -10.51 -12.34 15.25
CA THR A 355 -11.86 -12.84 15.55
C THR A 355 -12.57 -13.31 14.27
N ALA A 356 -13.19 -14.49 14.31
CA ALA A 356 -13.79 -15.15 13.13
C ALA A 356 -12.85 -15.24 11.90
N PRO A 357 -11.72 -15.98 11.98
CA PRO A 357 -10.68 -15.98 10.94
C PRO A 357 -11.15 -16.50 9.58
N MET A 358 -12.15 -17.38 9.55
CA MET A 358 -12.78 -17.82 8.29
C MET A 358 -13.52 -16.68 7.58
N LEU A 359 -14.25 -15.84 8.32
CA LEU A 359 -14.97 -14.69 7.74
C LEU A 359 -13.98 -13.65 7.21
N PHE A 360 -12.94 -13.31 7.98
CA PHE A 360 -11.88 -12.39 7.52
C PHE A 360 -11.18 -12.90 6.25
N SER A 361 -10.91 -14.20 6.17
CA SER A 361 -10.28 -14.80 4.98
C SER A 361 -11.22 -14.74 3.76
N VAL A 362 -12.53 -14.82 3.97
CA VAL A 362 -13.54 -14.61 2.92
C VAL A 362 -13.59 -13.13 2.50
N THR A 363 -13.63 -12.18 3.43
CA THR A 363 -13.68 -10.73 3.08
C THR A 363 -12.44 -10.29 2.30
N VAL A 364 -11.25 -10.75 2.69
CA VAL A 364 -9.99 -10.51 1.96
C VAL A 364 -10.02 -11.15 0.58
N GLY A 365 -10.51 -12.38 0.45
CA GLY A 365 -10.64 -13.07 -0.84
C GLY A 365 -11.51 -12.29 -1.84
N THR A 366 -12.74 -11.97 -1.45
CA THR A 366 -13.65 -11.17 -2.30
C THR A 366 -13.11 -9.75 -2.53
N GLY A 367 -12.45 -9.14 -1.54
CA GLY A 367 -11.78 -7.85 -1.70
C GLY A 367 -10.76 -7.85 -2.83
N VAL A 368 -9.87 -8.86 -2.90
CA VAL A 368 -8.92 -8.99 -4.02
C VAL A 368 -9.63 -9.23 -5.35
N GLN A 369 -10.74 -9.99 -5.36
CA GLN A 369 -11.53 -10.22 -6.58
C GLN A 369 -12.05 -8.91 -7.18
N VAL A 370 -12.67 -8.08 -6.33
CA VAL A 370 -13.27 -6.79 -6.73
C VAL A 370 -12.20 -5.78 -7.09
N LEU A 371 -11.11 -5.69 -6.31
CA LEU A 371 -9.98 -4.80 -6.59
C LEU A 371 -9.29 -5.18 -7.91
N GLY A 372 -9.01 -6.46 -8.14
CA GLY A 372 -8.40 -6.95 -9.38
C GLY A 372 -9.29 -6.73 -10.60
N MET A 373 -10.60 -6.95 -10.47
CA MET A 373 -11.58 -6.63 -11.50
C MET A 373 -11.60 -5.12 -11.80
N ALA A 374 -11.61 -4.26 -10.79
CA ALA A 374 -11.60 -2.81 -10.95
C ALA A 374 -10.34 -2.32 -11.66
N ILE A 375 -9.15 -2.74 -11.21
CA ILE A 375 -7.87 -2.41 -11.87
C ILE A 375 -7.90 -2.84 -13.34
N ALA A 376 -8.25 -4.09 -13.63
CA ALA A 376 -8.27 -4.60 -15.00
C ALA A 376 -9.28 -3.85 -15.89
N THR A 377 -10.48 -3.56 -15.37
CA THR A 377 -11.52 -2.84 -16.11
C THR A 377 -11.08 -1.41 -16.44
N ILE A 378 -10.54 -0.67 -15.46
CA ILE A 378 -10.10 0.71 -15.66
C ILE A 378 -8.90 0.76 -16.61
N VAL A 379 -7.97 -0.20 -16.54
CA VAL A 379 -6.85 -0.31 -17.50
C VAL A 379 -7.35 -0.59 -18.92
N PHE A 380 -8.27 -1.55 -19.13
CA PHE A 380 -8.82 -1.81 -20.47
C PHE A 380 -9.69 -0.66 -21.00
N ALA A 381 -10.36 0.11 -20.13
CA ALA A 381 -11.08 1.33 -20.49
C ALA A 381 -10.11 2.46 -20.88
N ALA A 382 -9.03 2.68 -20.11
CA ALA A 382 -8.01 3.69 -20.40
C ALA A 382 -7.20 3.42 -21.68
N VAL A 383 -7.04 2.15 -22.07
CA VAL A 383 -6.47 1.73 -23.36
C VAL A 383 -7.51 1.79 -24.51
N GLY A 384 -8.79 2.01 -24.21
CA GLY A 384 -9.88 2.18 -25.20
C GLY A 384 -10.58 0.90 -25.63
N PHE A 385 -10.22 -0.28 -25.09
CA PHE A 385 -10.89 -1.54 -25.41
C PHE A 385 -12.35 -1.60 -24.91
N LEU A 386 -12.68 -0.89 -23.84
CA LEU A 386 -14.05 -0.77 -23.29
C LEU A 386 -14.71 0.58 -23.64
N SER A 387 -14.42 1.11 -24.84
CA SER A 387 -15.04 2.34 -25.34
C SER A 387 -16.58 2.23 -25.43
N PRO A 388 -17.34 3.29 -25.08
CA PRO A 388 -18.79 3.36 -25.29
C PRO A 388 -19.25 3.05 -26.73
N ALA A 389 -18.35 3.18 -27.71
CA ALA A 389 -18.59 2.79 -29.10
C ALA A 389 -18.98 1.31 -29.27
N TYR A 390 -18.55 0.43 -28.36
CA TYR A 390 -18.88 -0.99 -28.36
C TYR A 390 -20.01 -1.26 -27.36
N ARG A 391 -21.26 -1.21 -27.83
CA ARG A 391 -22.47 -1.41 -26.99
C ARG A 391 -22.38 -2.72 -26.18
N GLY A 392 -22.71 -2.67 -24.89
CA GLY A 392 -22.65 -3.82 -23.98
C GLY A 392 -21.24 -4.32 -23.60
N SER A 393 -20.18 -3.88 -24.29
CA SER A 393 -18.80 -4.37 -24.08
C SER A 393 -18.34 -4.25 -22.63
N LEU A 394 -18.53 -3.08 -22.00
CA LEU A 394 -18.17 -2.80 -20.61
C LEU A 394 -18.86 -3.77 -19.64
N MET A 395 -20.13 -4.10 -19.86
CA MET A 395 -20.87 -5.04 -19.01
C MET A 395 -20.38 -6.49 -19.21
N THR A 396 -20.16 -6.93 -20.47
CA THR A 396 -19.57 -8.26 -20.72
C THR A 396 -18.14 -8.37 -20.17
N GLY A 397 -17.35 -7.30 -20.26
CA GLY A 397 -15.99 -7.21 -19.75
C GLY A 397 -15.96 -7.31 -18.23
N LEU A 398 -16.79 -6.53 -17.52
CA LEU A 398 -16.95 -6.63 -16.06
C LEU A 398 -17.30 -8.06 -15.62
N LEU A 399 -18.29 -8.68 -16.26
CA LEU A 399 -18.71 -10.05 -15.95
C LEU A 399 -17.57 -11.05 -16.16
N LEU A 400 -16.92 -11.03 -17.32
CA LEU A 400 -15.81 -11.95 -17.62
C LEU A 400 -14.63 -11.75 -16.66
N LEU A 401 -14.23 -10.50 -16.39
CA LEU A 401 -13.16 -10.18 -15.45
C LEU A 401 -13.50 -10.64 -14.03
N PHE A 402 -14.74 -10.47 -13.57
CA PHE A 402 -15.17 -10.94 -12.25
C PHE A 402 -15.03 -12.46 -12.09
N LEU A 403 -15.40 -13.23 -13.13
CA LEU A 403 -15.30 -14.70 -13.13
C LEU A 403 -13.83 -15.16 -13.10
N PHE A 404 -12.97 -14.58 -13.95
CA PHE A 404 -11.54 -14.95 -13.98
C PHE A 404 -10.81 -14.55 -12.69
N MET A 405 -11.15 -13.41 -12.10
CA MET A 405 -10.62 -12.98 -10.80
C MET A 405 -11.07 -13.88 -9.63
N GLY A 406 -12.03 -14.79 -9.83
CA GLY A 406 -12.35 -15.85 -8.87
C GLY A 406 -11.15 -16.73 -8.50
N ILE A 407 -10.19 -16.92 -9.42
CA ILE A 407 -8.93 -17.64 -9.13
C ILE A 407 -8.11 -16.89 -8.07
N ALA A 408 -8.00 -15.55 -8.19
CA ALA A 408 -7.33 -14.73 -7.20
C ALA A 408 -8.08 -14.73 -5.87
N ALA A 409 -9.42 -14.65 -5.90
CA ALA A 409 -10.27 -14.70 -4.72
C ALA A 409 -10.02 -15.95 -3.87
N GLY A 410 -10.05 -17.12 -4.50
CA GLY A 410 -9.76 -18.40 -3.86
C GLY A 410 -8.33 -18.50 -3.36
N TYR A 411 -7.33 -18.09 -4.17
CA TYR A 411 -5.92 -18.15 -3.80
C TYR A 411 -5.60 -17.33 -2.54
N PHE A 412 -6.02 -16.07 -2.50
CA PHE A 412 -5.77 -15.20 -1.34
C PHE A 412 -6.61 -15.59 -0.13
N SER A 413 -7.86 -16.00 -0.31
CA SER A 413 -8.69 -16.48 0.80
C SER A 413 -8.09 -17.71 1.48
N ALA A 414 -7.78 -18.75 0.70
CA ALA A 414 -7.24 -20.00 1.25
C ALA A 414 -5.85 -19.82 1.83
N ARG A 415 -5.01 -18.93 1.27
CA ARG A 415 -3.71 -18.60 1.86
C ARG A 415 -3.85 -17.85 3.18
N THR A 416 -4.65 -16.78 3.25
CA THR A 416 -4.88 -16.04 4.50
C THR A 416 -5.52 -16.92 5.59
N TYR A 417 -6.41 -17.84 5.21
CA TYR A 417 -6.97 -18.82 6.15
C TYR A 417 -5.91 -19.80 6.68
N LYS A 418 -5.00 -20.27 5.80
CA LYS A 418 -3.83 -21.09 6.19
C LYS A 418 -2.86 -20.31 7.10
N GLU A 419 -2.64 -19.02 6.84
CA GLU A 419 -1.85 -18.10 7.69
C GLU A 419 -2.45 -17.94 9.12
N PHE A 420 -3.72 -18.30 9.33
CA PHE A 420 -4.39 -18.37 10.65
C PHE A 420 -4.54 -19.81 11.20
N ALA A 421 -3.73 -20.76 10.71
CA ALA A 421 -3.82 -22.19 11.03
C ALA A 421 -5.18 -22.86 10.71
N GLY A 422 -5.95 -22.28 9.78
CA GLY A 422 -7.25 -22.78 9.37
C GLY A 422 -7.17 -24.05 8.50
N VAL A 423 -7.73 -25.15 8.99
CA VAL A 423 -7.70 -26.47 8.32
C VAL A 423 -8.83 -26.66 7.30
N GLU A 424 -10.02 -26.10 7.57
CA GLU A 424 -11.24 -26.30 6.77
C GLU A 424 -11.31 -25.46 5.48
N TRP A 425 -10.22 -25.45 4.70
CA TRP A 425 -10.06 -24.58 3.51
C TRP A 425 -11.21 -24.72 2.49
N GLN A 426 -11.82 -25.90 2.37
CA GLN A 426 -12.96 -26.15 1.49
C GLN A 426 -14.20 -25.34 1.91
N ARG A 427 -14.48 -25.20 3.21
CA ARG A 427 -15.59 -24.38 3.72
C ARG A 427 -15.32 -22.89 3.53
N CYS A 428 -14.09 -22.45 3.80
CA CYS A 428 -13.65 -21.07 3.54
C CYS A 428 -13.78 -20.71 2.05
N THR A 429 -13.41 -21.63 1.16
CA THR A 429 -13.54 -21.48 -0.30
C THR A 429 -15.00 -21.40 -0.74
N LEU A 430 -15.85 -22.33 -0.26
CA LEU A 430 -17.28 -22.32 -0.56
C LEU A 430 -17.95 -21.02 -0.08
N LEU A 431 -17.59 -20.53 1.10
CA LEU A 431 -18.11 -19.28 1.65
C LEU A 431 -17.61 -18.05 0.87
N THR A 432 -16.37 -18.06 0.38
CA THR A 432 -15.84 -17.03 -0.54
C THR A 432 -16.63 -17.00 -1.85
N ALA A 433 -16.97 -18.18 -2.37
CA ALA A 433 -17.70 -18.34 -3.63
C ALA A 433 -19.21 -18.08 -3.51
N THR A 434 -19.76 -17.84 -2.32
CA THR A 434 -21.22 -17.74 -2.11
C THR A 434 -21.69 -16.57 -1.23
N LEU A 435 -20.91 -16.09 -0.25
CA LEU A 435 -21.38 -15.10 0.73
C LEU A 435 -21.70 -13.75 0.08
N TYR A 436 -20.68 -13.02 -0.38
CA TYR A 436 -20.86 -11.71 -0.99
C TYR A 436 -21.56 -11.76 -2.37
N PRO A 437 -21.23 -12.72 -3.27
CA PRO A 437 -21.98 -12.89 -4.51
C PRO A 437 -23.46 -13.23 -4.27
N GLY A 438 -23.77 -14.01 -3.24
CA GLY A 438 -25.14 -14.33 -2.84
C GLY A 438 -25.89 -13.12 -2.27
N ILE A 439 -25.24 -12.29 -1.45
CA ILE A 439 -25.82 -11.01 -0.97
C ILE A 439 -26.15 -10.09 -2.15
N ILE A 440 -25.21 -9.91 -3.08
CA ILE A 440 -25.41 -9.07 -4.27
C ILE A 440 -26.53 -9.64 -5.15
N SER A 441 -26.53 -10.95 -5.40
CA SER A 441 -27.59 -11.62 -6.17
C SER A 441 -28.96 -11.53 -5.50
N ALA A 442 -29.04 -11.55 -4.18
CA ALA A 442 -30.30 -11.39 -3.44
C ALA A 442 -30.85 -9.97 -3.54
N VAL A 443 -29.99 -8.95 -3.41
CA VAL A 443 -30.40 -7.55 -3.61
C VAL A 443 -30.83 -7.32 -5.05
N LEU A 444 -30.04 -7.73 -6.05
CA LEU A 444 -30.39 -7.61 -7.47
C LEU A 444 -31.70 -8.35 -7.81
N PHE A 445 -31.96 -9.52 -7.23
CA PHE A 445 -33.22 -10.23 -7.42
C PHE A 445 -34.42 -9.45 -6.85
N ILE A 446 -34.30 -8.86 -5.65
CA ILE A 446 -35.34 -8.02 -5.04
C ILE A 446 -35.58 -6.77 -5.89
N LEU A 447 -34.52 -6.11 -6.38
CA LEU A 447 -34.65 -4.97 -7.29
C LEU A 447 -35.34 -5.36 -8.60
N ASN A 448 -34.96 -6.49 -9.20
CA ASN A 448 -35.57 -6.97 -10.45
C ASN A 448 -37.06 -7.30 -10.31
N LEU A 449 -37.50 -7.78 -9.14
CA LEU A 449 -38.94 -7.97 -8.86
C LEU A 449 -39.71 -6.64 -8.86
N ILE A 450 -39.08 -5.53 -8.46
CA ILE A 450 -39.68 -4.18 -8.51
C ILE A 450 -39.75 -3.69 -9.97
N VAL A 451 -38.65 -3.79 -10.73
CA VAL A 451 -38.64 -3.38 -12.15
C VAL A 451 -39.66 -4.19 -12.97
N TRP A 452 -39.82 -5.48 -12.66
CA TRP A 452 -40.81 -6.36 -13.29
C TRP A 452 -42.26 -6.00 -12.92
N ALA A 453 -42.51 -5.51 -11.69
CA ALA A 453 -43.83 -5.03 -11.28
C ALA A 453 -44.22 -3.72 -12.00
N GLU A 454 -43.25 -2.85 -12.28
CA GLU A 454 -43.45 -1.60 -13.05
C GLU A 454 -43.46 -1.82 -14.59
N GLY A 455 -43.27 -3.06 -15.06
CA GLY A 455 -43.36 -3.42 -16.48
C GLY A 455 -42.26 -2.85 -17.39
N SER A 456 -41.14 -2.42 -16.81
CA SER A 456 -40.03 -1.78 -17.54
C SER A 456 -39.16 -2.79 -18.30
N THR A 457 -38.58 -2.39 -19.44
CA THR A 457 -37.64 -3.21 -20.24
C THR A 457 -36.28 -3.39 -19.58
N THR A 458 -35.97 -2.62 -18.54
CA THR A 458 -34.78 -2.81 -17.69
C THR A 458 -34.91 -4.07 -16.80
N ALA A 459 -36.09 -4.73 -16.76
CA ALA A 459 -36.29 -5.98 -16.02
C ALA A 459 -35.61 -7.16 -16.71
N ILE A 460 -34.59 -7.74 -16.08
CA ILE A 460 -33.87 -8.91 -16.58
C ILE A 460 -34.83 -10.12 -16.61
N PRO A 461 -35.00 -10.80 -17.77
CA PRO A 461 -35.86 -11.98 -17.87
C PRO A 461 -35.40 -13.12 -16.97
N PHE A 462 -36.35 -13.87 -16.41
CA PHE A 462 -36.09 -15.00 -15.49
C PHE A 462 -35.12 -16.05 -16.06
N GLY A 463 -35.22 -16.33 -17.37
CA GLY A 463 -34.28 -17.25 -18.06
C GLY A 463 -32.85 -16.72 -18.06
N SER A 464 -32.66 -15.41 -18.23
CA SER A 464 -31.35 -14.74 -18.24
C SER A 464 -30.73 -14.70 -16.83
N ILE A 465 -31.55 -14.54 -15.78
CA ILE A 465 -31.11 -14.70 -14.38
C ILE A 465 -30.61 -16.14 -14.14
N ILE A 466 -31.35 -17.16 -14.60
CA ILE A 466 -30.90 -18.56 -14.50
C ILE A 466 -29.61 -18.78 -15.30
N ALA A 467 -29.48 -18.21 -16.50
CA ALA A 467 -28.28 -18.34 -17.32
C ALA A 467 -27.04 -17.74 -16.63
N VAL A 468 -27.16 -16.56 -16.02
CA VAL A 468 -26.08 -15.91 -15.24
C VAL A 468 -25.74 -16.74 -14.00
N LEU A 469 -26.73 -17.28 -13.29
CA LEU A 469 -26.49 -18.16 -12.13
C LEU A 469 -25.79 -19.47 -12.53
N LEU A 470 -26.22 -20.13 -13.60
CA LEU A 470 -25.56 -21.34 -14.13
C LEU A 470 -24.13 -21.05 -14.56
N LEU A 471 -23.91 -19.97 -15.31
CA LEU A 471 -22.59 -19.50 -15.71
C LEU A 471 -21.69 -19.22 -14.48
N TYR A 472 -22.24 -18.63 -13.42
CA TYR A 472 -21.52 -18.42 -12.16
C TYR A 472 -21.17 -19.74 -11.45
N PHE A 473 -22.13 -20.64 -11.26
CA PHE A 473 -21.89 -21.93 -10.58
C PHE A 473 -21.04 -22.92 -11.38
N CYS A 474 -21.10 -22.89 -12.71
CA CYS A 474 -20.31 -23.77 -13.58
C CYS A 474 -18.91 -23.25 -13.93
N ILE A 475 -18.66 -21.93 -13.83
CA ILE A 475 -17.35 -21.33 -14.14
C ILE A 475 -16.70 -20.73 -12.88
N SER A 476 -17.34 -19.72 -12.26
CA SER A 476 -16.75 -18.98 -11.14
C SER A 476 -16.38 -19.87 -9.96
N VAL A 477 -17.30 -20.75 -9.54
CA VAL A 477 -17.09 -21.60 -8.36
C VAL A 477 -15.98 -22.63 -8.57
N PRO A 478 -15.90 -23.39 -9.69
CA PRO A 478 -14.72 -24.18 -10.02
C PRO A 478 -13.42 -23.38 -10.08
N LEU A 479 -13.43 -22.15 -10.62
CA LEU A 479 -12.26 -21.27 -10.65
C LEU A 479 -11.80 -20.82 -9.25
N THR A 480 -12.72 -20.50 -8.33
CA THR A 480 -12.37 -20.20 -6.94
C THR A 480 -11.80 -21.43 -6.21
N PHE A 481 -12.34 -22.63 -6.47
CA PHE A 481 -11.78 -23.87 -5.92
C PHE A 481 -10.40 -24.21 -6.47
N PHE A 482 -10.15 -23.95 -7.76
CA PHE A 482 -8.82 -24.09 -8.36
C PHE A 482 -7.82 -23.09 -7.76
N GLY A 483 -8.20 -21.82 -7.63
CA GLY A 483 -7.39 -20.79 -6.96
C GLY A 483 -7.06 -21.16 -5.51
N ALA A 484 -8.06 -21.60 -4.75
CA ALA A 484 -7.89 -22.02 -3.36
C ALA A 484 -6.98 -23.25 -3.21
N TYR A 485 -7.06 -24.22 -4.12
CA TYR A 485 -6.13 -25.35 -4.15
C TYR A 485 -4.68 -24.89 -4.34
N LEU A 486 -4.42 -23.94 -5.26
CA LEU A 486 -3.09 -23.36 -5.45
C LEU A 486 -2.61 -22.57 -4.21
N GLY A 487 -3.49 -21.77 -3.62
CA GLY A 487 -3.19 -20.95 -2.43
C GLY A 487 -2.89 -21.79 -1.19
N TYR A 488 -3.67 -22.84 -0.94
CA TYR A 488 -3.49 -23.73 0.21
C TYR A 488 -2.32 -24.72 0.03
N LYS A 489 -2.04 -25.15 -1.21
CA LYS A 489 -0.91 -26.01 -1.51
C LYS A 489 0.44 -25.29 -1.41
N LYS A 490 0.50 -24.00 -1.72
CA LYS A 490 1.73 -23.21 -1.54
C LYS A 490 2.09 -23.15 -0.05
N ASP A 491 3.37 -23.38 0.26
CA ASP A 491 3.85 -23.27 1.63
C ASP A 491 3.77 -21.85 2.16
N LEU A 492 3.63 -21.73 3.48
CA LEU A 492 3.75 -20.46 4.17
C LEU A 492 5.23 -20.18 4.39
N GLU A 493 5.64 -18.95 4.12
CA GLU A 493 6.85 -18.43 4.76
C GLU A 493 6.67 -18.50 6.28
N LYS A 494 7.73 -18.83 7.04
CA LYS A 494 7.65 -18.89 8.50
C LYS A 494 7.19 -17.53 9.07
N PRO A 495 6.40 -17.50 10.16
CA PRO A 495 6.21 -16.29 10.93
C PRO A 495 7.54 -15.92 11.61
N PRO A 496 7.99 -14.66 11.55
CA PRO A 496 9.29 -14.24 12.07
C PRO A 496 9.33 -14.16 13.60
N VAL A 497 8.17 -14.21 14.27
CA VAL A 497 8.05 -14.40 15.72
C VAL A 497 6.99 -15.46 16.03
N VAL A 498 7.23 -16.26 17.07
CA VAL A 498 6.26 -17.22 17.59
C VAL A 498 5.27 -16.49 18.49
N THR A 499 3.97 -16.70 18.28
CA THR A 499 2.93 -16.12 19.15
C THR A 499 2.94 -16.76 20.53
N GLN A 500 2.80 -15.95 21.58
CA GLN A 500 2.64 -16.47 22.95
C GLN A 500 1.28 -17.15 23.10
N ASP A 501 1.19 -18.21 23.93
CA ASP A 501 -0.08 -18.93 24.11
C ASP A 501 -1.16 -18.05 24.76
N ILE A 502 -0.79 -17.41 25.87
CA ILE A 502 -1.66 -16.52 26.66
C ILE A 502 -1.70 -15.13 26.01
N PRO A 503 -2.88 -14.57 25.70
CA PRO A 503 -3.00 -13.20 25.20
C PRO A 503 -2.74 -12.18 26.32
N ARG A 504 -1.94 -11.15 26.04
CA ARG A 504 -1.74 -10.02 26.94
C ARG A 504 -3.05 -9.21 27.10
N ALA A 505 -3.27 -8.68 28.31
CA ALA A 505 -4.36 -7.74 28.55
C ALA A 505 -4.07 -6.41 27.83
N ILE A 506 -5.08 -5.83 27.18
CA ILE A 506 -4.96 -4.56 26.45
C ILE A 506 -5.28 -3.42 27.43
N PRO A 507 -4.40 -2.41 27.60
CA PRO A 507 -4.64 -1.29 28.51
C PRO A 507 -5.81 -0.40 28.03
N GLU A 508 -6.41 0.34 28.96
CA GLU A 508 -7.51 1.25 28.64
C GLU A 508 -7.05 2.33 27.67
N GLN A 509 -7.71 2.39 26.50
CA GLN A 509 -7.35 3.32 25.44
C GLN A 509 -7.94 4.70 25.72
N PRO A 510 -7.20 5.81 25.49
CA PRO A 510 -7.78 7.14 25.57
C PRO A 510 -8.91 7.28 24.54
N TRP A 511 -9.93 8.08 24.87
CA TRP A 511 -11.19 8.13 24.10
C TRP A 511 -11.01 8.36 22.59
N PHE A 512 -10.01 9.15 22.18
CA PHE A 512 -9.72 9.44 20.77
C PHE A 512 -9.15 8.24 20.00
N MET A 513 -8.57 7.26 20.71
CA MET A 513 -8.06 5.99 20.15
C MET A 513 -9.12 4.89 20.09
N HIS A 514 -10.38 5.17 20.48
CA HIS A 514 -11.45 4.17 20.43
C HIS A 514 -11.64 3.61 19.00
N PRO A 515 -11.73 2.28 18.78
CA PRO A 515 -11.66 1.69 17.45
C PRO A 515 -12.64 2.29 16.45
N VAL A 516 -13.93 2.45 16.83
CA VAL A 516 -14.98 3.02 15.97
C VAL A 516 -14.63 4.43 15.50
N LEU A 517 -14.09 5.27 16.39
CA LEU A 517 -13.76 6.66 16.07
C LEU A 517 -12.58 6.73 15.09
N THR A 518 -11.51 5.96 15.34
CA THR A 518 -10.36 5.89 14.43
C THR A 518 -10.71 5.29 13.07
N VAL A 519 -11.64 4.33 13.02
CA VAL A 519 -12.15 3.76 11.77
C VAL A 519 -12.93 4.79 10.95
N LEU A 520 -13.80 5.59 11.60
CA LEU A 520 -14.55 6.64 10.91
C LEU A 520 -13.64 7.76 10.40
N ILE A 521 -12.76 8.30 11.26
CA ILE A 521 -11.82 9.37 10.89
C ILE A 521 -10.92 8.93 9.72
N GLY A 522 -10.44 7.68 9.73
CA GLY A 522 -9.64 7.12 8.62
C GLY A 522 -10.35 7.11 7.27
N GLY A 523 -11.68 6.95 7.24
CA GLY A 523 -12.45 6.91 6.00
C GLY A 523 -12.61 8.27 5.30
N ILE A 524 -12.41 9.37 6.02
CA ILE A 524 -12.64 10.74 5.52
C ILE A 524 -11.64 11.11 4.43
N LEU A 525 -10.36 10.77 4.61
CA LEU A 525 -9.29 11.22 3.71
C LEU A 525 -9.29 10.48 2.35
N PRO A 526 -9.43 9.15 2.27
CA PRO A 526 -9.60 8.45 1.00
C PRO A 526 -10.90 8.84 0.27
N PHE A 527 -11.97 9.18 1.00
CA PHE A 527 -13.19 9.74 0.41
C PHE A 527 -12.96 11.14 -0.17
N GLY A 528 -12.24 12.01 0.56
CA GLY A 528 -11.87 13.35 0.10
C GLY A 528 -11.06 13.34 -1.19
N ALA A 529 -10.14 12.38 -1.34
CA ALA A 529 -9.31 12.21 -2.54
C ALA A 529 -10.10 11.81 -3.81
N ILE A 530 -11.34 11.30 -3.68
CA ILE A 530 -12.17 10.86 -4.82
C ILE A 530 -13.46 11.67 -5.01
N PHE A 531 -13.81 12.56 -4.07
CA PHE A 531 -15.11 13.21 -3.98
C PHE A 531 -15.58 13.90 -5.27
N VAL A 532 -14.66 14.58 -5.98
CA VAL A 532 -14.97 15.31 -7.21
C VAL A 532 -15.19 14.36 -8.39
N GLU A 533 -14.37 13.32 -8.55
CA GLU A 533 -14.60 12.30 -9.59
C GLU A 533 -15.88 11.49 -9.31
N LEU A 534 -16.20 11.23 -8.04
CA LEU A 534 -17.43 10.57 -7.63
C LEU A 534 -18.68 11.38 -8.07
N PHE A 535 -18.63 12.72 -8.06
CA PHE A 535 -19.70 13.55 -8.63
C PHE A 535 -19.88 13.34 -10.13
N PHE A 536 -18.80 13.25 -10.90
CA PHE A 536 -18.85 13.02 -12.35
C PHE A 536 -19.28 11.58 -12.69
N VAL A 537 -18.82 10.58 -11.95
CA VAL A 537 -19.25 9.17 -12.09
C VAL A 537 -20.74 9.02 -11.78
N LEU A 538 -21.25 9.64 -10.71
CA LEU A 538 -22.69 9.63 -10.41
C LEU A 538 -23.51 10.42 -11.44
N SER A 539 -22.96 11.50 -12.00
CA SER A 539 -23.61 12.26 -13.08
C SER A 539 -23.67 11.47 -14.39
N SER A 540 -22.67 10.62 -14.67
CA SER A 540 -22.70 9.70 -15.80
C SER A 540 -23.74 8.60 -15.61
N LEU A 541 -23.72 7.92 -14.46
CA LEU A 541 -24.64 6.82 -14.13
C LEU A 541 -26.11 7.25 -14.04
N TRP A 542 -26.40 8.47 -13.58
CA TRP A 542 -27.76 8.89 -13.22
C TRP A 542 -28.31 10.12 -13.98
N LEU A 543 -27.63 10.62 -15.01
CA LEU A 543 -28.13 11.71 -15.87
C LEU A 543 -27.87 11.48 -17.38
N ASP A 544 -27.66 10.23 -17.79
CA ASP A 544 -27.37 9.80 -19.18
C ASP A 544 -26.28 10.64 -19.86
N GLN A 545 -25.10 10.71 -19.23
CA GLN A 545 -23.96 11.50 -19.70
C GLN A 545 -22.76 10.59 -19.98
N PHE A 546 -22.18 10.68 -21.18
CA PHE A 546 -21.00 9.89 -21.54
C PHE A 546 -19.76 10.35 -20.77
N PHE A 547 -19.32 9.54 -19.81
CA PHE A 547 -17.99 9.69 -19.20
C PHE A 547 -16.94 9.13 -20.15
N SER A 548 -16.19 10.02 -20.81
CA SER A 548 -15.10 9.67 -21.74
C SER A 548 -13.71 9.64 -21.09
N LEU A 549 -13.58 10.13 -19.84
CA LEU A 549 -12.30 10.49 -19.22
C LEU A 549 -11.67 9.35 -18.40
N PHE A 550 -11.66 8.13 -18.95
CA PHE A 550 -11.15 6.93 -18.27
C PHE A 550 -9.68 7.03 -17.81
N GLY A 551 -8.86 7.84 -18.49
CA GLY A 551 -7.47 8.11 -18.06
C GLY A 551 -7.38 8.91 -16.75
N PHE A 552 -8.29 9.87 -16.52
CA PHE A 552 -8.36 10.63 -15.26
C PHE A 552 -8.84 9.73 -14.12
N LEU A 553 -9.86 8.90 -14.39
CA LEU A 553 -10.35 7.89 -13.46
C LEU A 553 -9.24 6.89 -13.05
N PHE A 554 -8.37 6.48 -13.97
CA PHE A 554 -7.21 5.63 -13.66
C PHE A 554 -6.23 6.31 -12.67
N ILE A 555 -5.88 7.57 -12.91
CA ILE A 555 -4.97 8.33 -12.02
C ILE A 555 -5.58 8.47 -10.62
N VAL A 556 -6.84 8.88 -10.51
CA VAL A 556 -7.52 9.05 -9.22
C VAL A 556 -7.73 7.71 -8.51
N PHE A 557 -7.93 6.61 -9.25
CA PHE A 557 -7.99 5.27 -8.65
C PHE A 557 -6.62 4.79 -8.12
N MET A 558 -5.49 5.21 -8.72
CA MET A 558 -4.17 4.97 -8.13
C MET A 558 -3.97 5.78 -6.84
N ILE A 559 -4.35 7.07 -6.81
CA ILE A 559 -4.28 7.93 -5.62
C ILE A 559 -5.15 7.36 -4.48
N LEU A 560 -6.33 6.81 -4.80
CA LEU A 560 -7.18 6.10 -3.83
C LEU A 560 -6.44 4.91 -3.19
N ILE A 561 -5.71 4.11 -3.98
CA ILE A 561 -4.95 2.97 -3.45
C ILE A 561 -3.82 3.42 -2.52
N VAL A 562 -3.11 4.51 -2.85
CA VAL A 562 -2.02 5.07 -2.03
C VAL A 562 -2.58 5.64 -0.73
N THR A 563 -3.54 6.57 -0.79
CA THR A 563 -4.20 7.16 0.40
C THR A 563 -4.84 6.10 1.30
N CYS A 564 -5.49 5.06 0.75
CA CYS A 564 -6.01 3.94 1.55
C CYS A 564 -4.90 3.15 2.27
N ALA A 565 -3.76 2.90 1.61
CA ALA A 565 -2.64 2.20 2.22
C ALA A 565 -2.03 3.01 3.37
N GLU A 566 -1.77 4.30 3.16
CA GLU A 566 -1.07 5.17 4.10
C GLU A 566 -1.87 5.50 5.36
N ILE A 567 -3.13 5.92 5.21
CA ILE A 567 -4.01 6.15 6.36
C ILE A 567 -4.14 4.88 7.21
N THR A 568 -4.21 3.72 6.56
CA THR A 568 -4.29 2.45 7.27
C THR A 568 -2.99 2.17 8.01
N VAL A 569 -1.81 2.33 7.39
CA VAL A 569 -0.51 2.13 8.06
C VAL A 569 -0.35 3.07 9.26
N VAL A 570 -0.68 4.37 9.13
CA VAL A 570 -0.57 5.35 10.23
C VAL A 570 -1.47 4.99 11.42
N LEU A 571 -2.74 4.69 11.16
CA LEU A 571 -3.69 4.36 12.24
C LEU A 571 -3.44 2.95 12.83
N THR A 572 -2.86 2.03 12.06
CA THR A 572 -2.40 0.72 12.53
C THR A 572 -1.14 0.86 13.41
N TYR A 573 -0.21 1.74 13.03
CA TYR A 573 0.97 2.10 13.86
C TYR A 573 0.54 2.69 15.20
N PHE A 574 -0.30 3.73 15.21
CA PHE A 574 -0.80 4.31 16.46
C PHE A 574 -1.57 3.27 17.32
N ALA A 575 -2.32 2.35 16.71
CA ALA A 575 -3.00 1.28 17.45
C ALA A 575 -2.02 0.34 18.19
N LEU A 576 -0.86 0.02 17.60
CA LEU A 576 0.19 -0.76 18.29
C LEU A 576 0.98 0.07 19.31
N CYS A 577 1.14 1.38 19.11
CA CYS A 577 1.68 2.27 20.15
C CYS A 577 0.76 2.30 21.39
N GLY A 578 -0.56 2.18 21.21
CA GLY A 578 -1.53 1.95 22.28
C GLY A 578 -1.64 0.49 22.75
N GLU A 579 -0.76 -0.40 22.30
CA GLU A 579 -0.69 -1.82 22.68
C GLU A 579 -1.88 -2.72 22.25
N ASP A 580 -2.79 -2.23 21.39
CA ASP A 580 -3.91 -3.03 20.87
C ASP A 580 -3.48 -3.88 19.65
N TYR A 581 -3.11 -5.13 19.89
CA TYR A 581 -2.72 -6.10 18.86
C TYR A 581 -3.83 -6.47 17.85
N ARG A 582 -5.08 -6.04 18.02
CA ARG A 582 -6.23 -6.46 17.18
C ARG A 582 -6.30 -5.70 15.84
N TRP A 583 -5.15 -5.38 15.27
CA TRP A 583 -4.99 -4.52 14.11
C TRP A 583 -5.66 -5.04 12.83
N ARG A 584 -5.82 -6.36 12.66
CA ARG A 584 -6.23 -6.98 11.37
C ARG A 584 -7.61 -6.53 10.89
N TRP A 585 -8.64 -6.60 11.74
CA TRP A 585 -9.97 -6.05 11.42
C TRP A 585 -9.93 -4.51 11.38
N ARG A 586 -9.24 -3.87 12.33
CA ARG A 586 -9.13 -2.40 12.42
C ARG A 586 -8.61 -1.80 11.12
N ALA A 587 -7.52 -2.35 10.58
CA ALA A 587 -6.92 -1.95 9.31
C ALA A 587 -7.89 -2.08 8.12
N PHE A 588 -8.60 -3.22 8.03
CA PHE A 588 -9.60 -3.44 6.98
C PHE A 588 -10.76 -2.44 7.07
N PHE A 589 -11.27 -2.17 8.27
CA PHE A 589 -12.35 -1.20 8.49
C PHE A 589 -11.89 0.25 8.28
N THR A 590 -10.65 0.60 8.63
CA THR A 590 -10.11 1.98 8.55
C THR A 590 -10.06 2.53 7.12
N SER A 591 -9.72 1.72 6.13
CA SER A 591 -9.79 2.10 4.71
C SER A 591 -11.18 1.81 4.12
N GLY A 592 -11.82 0.70 4.53
CA GLY A 592 -13.17 0.33 4.11
C GLY A 592 -14.24 1.37 4.43
N SER A 593 -14.13 2.08 5.56
CA SER A 593 -15.10 3.09 6.03
C SER A 593 -15.32 4.27 5.06
N SER A 594 -14.39 4.50 4.13
CA SER A 594 -14.59 5.40 2.97
C SER A 594 -15.88 5.10 2.19
N ALA A 595 -16.33 3.84 2.15
CA ALA A 595 -17.60 3.43 1.57
C ALA A 595 -18.84 3.98 2.29
N LEU A 596 -18.77 4.22 3.61
CA LEU A 596 -19.87 4.85 4.35
C LEU A 596 -20.05 6.30 3.90
N TYR A 597 -18.94 7.02 3.68
CA TYR A 597 -18.97 8.38 3.15
C TYR A 597 -19.46 8.42 1.69
N LEU A 598 -19.10 7.43 0.86
CA LEU A 598 -19.67 7.23 -0.48
C LEU A 598 -21.20 7.04 -0.42
N PHE A 599 -21.70 6.19 0.47
CA PHE A 599 -23.14 5.98 0.64
C PHE A 599 -23.86 7.24 1.15
N LEU A 600 -23.32 7.93 2.16
CA LEU A 600 -23.86 9.20 2.67
C LEU A 600 -23.87 10.28 1.58
N TYR A 601 -22.84 10.35 0.74
CA TYR A 601 -22.81 11.24 -0.42
C TYR A 601 -23.89 10.89 -1.44
N SER A 602 -24.20 9.60 -1.64
CA SER A 602 -25.31 9.19 -2.51
C SER A 602 -26.68 9.70 -2.02
N VAL A 603 -26.90 9.79 -0.70
CA VAL A 603 -28.12 10.39 -0.11
C VAL A 603 -28.16 11.91 -0.33
N PHE A 604 -27.02 12.59 -0.21
CA PHE A 604 -26.90 14.01 -0.55
C PHE A 604 -27.09 14.28 -2.04
N TYR A 605 -26.52 13.46 -2.92
CA TYR A 605 -26.67 13.56 -4.38
C TYR A 605 -28.13 13.34 -4.80
N PHE A 606 -28.80 12.33 -4.21
CA PHE A 606 -30.22 12.07 -4.44
C PHE A 606 -31.09 13.30 -4.12
N SER A 607 -30.88 13.93 -2.96
CA SER A 607 -31.69 15.08 -2.51
C SER A 607 -31.31 16.43 -3.14
N SER A 608 -30.10 16.57 -3.68
CA SER A 608 -29.60 17.85 -4.25
C SER A 608 -29.58 17.90 -5.78
N ARG A 609 -29.53 16.76 -6.48
CA ARG A 609 -29.41 16.68 -7.95
C ARG A 609 -30.54 15.90 -8.62
N LEU A 610 -30.94 14.77 -8.05
CA LEU A 610 -31.93 13.89 -8.66
C LEU A 610 -33.35 14.35 -8.31
N LYS A 611 -34.25 14.30 -9.30
CA LYS A 611 -35.68 14.59 -9.15
C LYS A 611 -36.48 13.35 -9.49
N MET A 612 -36.39 12.36 -8.60
CA MET A 612 -37.13 11.10 -8.71
C MET A 612 -38.52 11.27 -8.14
N ASP A 613 -39.54 11.28 -9.00
CA ASP A 613 -40.94 11.41 -8.58
C ASP A 613 -41.56 10.05 -8.18
N LEU A 614 -40.93 8.93 -8.57
CA LEU A 614 -41.42 7.56 -8.37
C LEU A 614 -40.63 6.80 -7.28
N LEU A 615 -41.35 6.08 -6.40
CA LEU A 615 -40.76 5.34 -5.29
C LEU A 615 -39.89 4.15 -5.75
N ALA A 616 -40.30 3.43 -6.80
CA ALA A 616 -39.54 2.31 -7.36
C ALA A 616 -38.12 2.74 -7.76
N SER A 617 -38.01 3.87 -8.46
CA SER A 617 -36.77 4.52 -8.89
C SER A 617 -35.85 4.88 -7.71
N ALA A 618 -36.42 5.38 -6.61
CA ALA A 618 -35.67 5.67 -5.39
C ALA A 618 -35.12 4.40 -4.72
N VAL A 619 -35.90 3.31 -4.69
CA VAL A 619 -35.45 2.01 -4.16
C VAL A 619 -34.37 1.40 -5.03
N LEU A 620 -34.49 1.50 -6.36
CA LEU A 620 -33.46 1.08 -7.31
C LEU A 620 -32.16 1.87 -7.11
N TYR A 621 -32.24 3.19 -7.01
CA TYR A 621 -31.10 4.06 -6.72
C TYR A 621 -30.36 3.63 -5.45
N PHE A 622 -31.05 3.55 -4.31
CA PHE A 622 -30.39 3.17 -3.05
C PHE A 622 -29.91 1.71 -3.03
N GLY A 623 -30.59 0.81 -3.74
CA GLY A 623 -30.15 -0.58 -3.91
C GLY A 623 -28.83 -0.71 -4.69
N TYR A 624 -28.73 -0.06 -5.85
CA TYR A 624 -27.49 -0.04 -6.63
C TYR A 624 -26.36 0.70 -5.89
N MET A 625 -26.65 1.82 -5.23
CA MET A 625 -25.66 2.56 -4.44
C MET A 625 -25.20 1.79 -3.18
N ALA A 626 -26.04 0.93 -2.60
CA ALA A 626 -25.63 0.01 -1.54
C ALA A 626 -24.70 -1.11 -2.07
N ILE A 627 -24.96 -1.66 -3.27
CA ILE A 627 -24.08 -2.63 -3.92
C ILE A 627 -22.71 -1.99 -4.25
N ILE A 628 -22.70 -0.79 -4.83
CA ILE A 628 -21.47 -0.04 -5.14
C ILE A 628 -20.68 0.23 -3.86
N SER A 629 -21.33 0.68 -2.79
CA SER A 629 -20.69 0.91 -1.48
C SER A 629 -20.12 -0.39 -0.88
N LEU A 630 -20.83 -1.52 -0.98
CA LEU A 630 -20.35 -2.82 -0.49
C LEU A 630 -19.11 -3.31 -1.27
N LEU A 631 -19.12 -3.17 -2.59
CA LEU A 631 -17.97 -3.50 -3.45
C LEU A 631 -16.77 -2.60 -3.14
N PHE A 632 -17.01 -1.29 -2.97
CA PHE A 632 -15.99 -0.31 -2.62
C PHE A 632 -15.37 -0.59 -1.25
N PHE A 633 -16.19 -0.91 -0.24
CA PHE A 633 -15.77 -1.31 1.11
C PHE A 633 -14.80 -2.50 1.08
N LEU A 634 -15.12 -3.53 0.29
CA LEU A 634 -14.27 -4.73 0.14
C LEU A 634 -12.96 -4.42 -0.59
N ALA A 635 -13.00 -3.56 -1.62
CA ALA A 635 -11.84 -3.19 -2.42
C ALA A 635 -10.87 -2.26 -1.67
N THR A 636 -11.36 -1.26 -0.93
CA THR A 636 -10.48 -0.36 -0.15
C THR A 636 -9.98 -1.04 1.13
N GLY A 637 -10.83 -1.79 1.84
CA GLY A 637 -10.43 -2.51 3.06
C GLY A 637 -9.33 -3.54 2.85
N VAL A 638 -9.31 -4.21 1.69
CA VAL A 638 -8.25 -5.19 1.39
C VAL A 638 -6.89 -4.52 1.08
N VAL A 639 -6.89 -3.29 0.53
CA VAL A 639 -5.66 -2.49 0.33
C VAL A 639 -5.04 -2.16 1.69
N GLY A 640 -5.84 -1.63 2.62
CA GLY A 640 -5.36 -1.30 3.96
C GLY A 640 -4.82 -2.51 4.74
N TYR A 641 -5.50 -3.66 4.64
CA TYR A 641 -4.99 -4.90 5.23
C TYR A 641 -3.63 -5.31 4.66
N PHE A 642 -3.46 -5.35 3.33
CA PHE A 642 -2.18 -5.77 2.74
C PHE A 642 -1.06 -4.76 2.97
N ALA A 643 -1.35 -3.45 3.02
CA ALA A 643 -0.39 -2.42 3.35
C ALA A 643 0.21 -2.63 4.76
N SER A 644 -0.64 -2.70 5.79
CA SER A 644 -0.21 -2.97 7.17
C SER A 644 0.49 -4.34 7.29
N ARG A 645 -0.04 -5.39 6.65
CA ARG A 645 0.57 -6.74 6.67
C ARG A 645 1.98 -6.76 6.07
N LYS A 646 2.25 -5.96 5.02
CA LYS A 646 3.57 -5.91 4.38
C LYS A 646 4.60 -5.24 5.31
N ARG A 647 4.24 -4.13 5.97
CA ARG A 647 5.16 -3.37 6.84
C ARG A 647 5.69 -4.25 7.99
N TYR A 648 4.81 -4.93 8.72
CA TYR A 648 5.20 -5.80 9.83
C TYR A 648 6.11 -6.97 9.44
N ARG A 649 6.04 -7.43 8.19
CA ARG A 649 6.98 -8.46 7.72
C ARG A 649 8.39 -7.89 7.60
N THR A 650 8.54 -6.71 7.01
CA THR A 650 9.84 -6.04 6.86
C THR A 650 10.48 -5.73 8.23
N ASP A 651 9.74 -5.09 9.13
CA ASP A 651 10.24 -4.71 10.47
C ASP A 651 10.72 -5.92 11.31
N SER A 652 10.12 -7.09 11.08
CA SER A 652 10.44 -8.30 11.84
C SER A 652 11.51 -9.18 11.19
N GLU A 653 11.79 -9.02 9.89
CA GLU A 653 12.91 -9.68 9.19
C GLU A 653 14.25 -9.01 9.55
N GLU A 654 14.27 -7.69 9.82
CA GLU A 654 15.43 -6.99 10.40
C GLU A 654 15.72 -7.47 11.85
N GLY A 655 14.66 -7.65 12.66
CA GLY A 655 14.80 -8.12 14.06
C GLY A 655 15.30 -9.57 14.20
N GLU A 656 14.99 -10.45 13.23
CA GLU A 656 15.53 -11.82 13.22
C GLU A 656 17.04 -11.81 12.87
N TYR A 657 17.48 -10.92 11.98
CA TYR A 657 18.90 -10.68 11.67
C TYR A 657 19.70 -10.20 12.89
N GLU A 658 19.19 -9.24 13.67
CA GLU A 658 19.84 -8.83 14.92
C GLU A 658 19.99 -10.00 15.89
N LYS A 659 18.98 -10.88 15.97
CA LYS A 659 19.01 -12.04 16.88
C LYS A 659 20.05 -13.07 16.44
N GLU A 660 20.13 -13.40 15.15
CA GLU A 660 21.19 -14.28 14.62
C GLU A 660 22.59 -13.69 14.85
N ILE A 661 22.78 -12.37 14.71
CA ILE A 661 24.05 -11.71 15.02
C ILE A 661 24.42 -11.88 16.49
N ARG A 662 23.50 -11.58 17.43
CA ARG A 662 23.74 -11.75 18.87
C ARG A 662 24.02 -13.22 19.24
N GLU A 663 23.31 -14.17 18.65
CA GLU A 663 23.55 -15.61 18.88
C GLU A 663 24.91 -16.06 18.31
N MET A 664 25.33 -15.57 17.14
CA MET A 664 26.66 -15.82 16.59
C MET A 664 27.78 -15.22 17.46
N GLU A 665 27.59 -14.03 18.02
CA GLU A 665 28.56 -13.42 18.95
C GLU A 665 28.64 -14.20 20.27
N GLN A 666 27.50 -14.63 20.81
CA GLN A 666 27.43 -15.44 22.03
C GLN A 666 28.08 -16.83 21.82
N GLN A 667 27.83 -17.48 20.67
CA GLN A 667 28.51 -18.72 20.28
C GLN A 667 30.02 -18.52 20.07
N ARG A 668 30.45 -17.41 19.45
CA ARG A 668 31.86 -17.04 19.31
C ARG A 668 32.55 -16.85 20.67
N GLN A 669 31.83 -16.33 21.67
CA GLN A 669 32.36 -16.20 23.03
C GLN A 669 32.48 -17.57 23.72
N VAL A 670 31.45 -18.42 23.65
CA VAL A 670 31.51 -19.81 24.16
C VAL A 670 32.61 -20.63 23.48
N HIS A 671 32.90 -20.38 22.19
CA HIS A 671 34.01 -21.02 21.48
C HIS A 671 35.38 -20.62 22.03
N LYS A 672 35.58 -19.36 22.45
CA LYS A 672 36.81 -18.94 23.16
C LYS A 672 36.96 -19.65 24.50
N ASP A 673 35.87 -19.76 25.27
CA ASP A 673 35.87 -20.45 26.57
C ASP A 673 36.12 -21.97 26.41
N SER A 674 35.72 -22.54 25.26
CA SER A 674 36.00 -23.93 24.90
C SER A 674 37.48 -24.18 24.59
N LEU A 675 38.16 -23.24 23.91
CA LEU A 675 39.59 -23.34 23.56
C LEU A 675 40.52 -23.36 24.80
N LEU A 676 40.01 -23.02 25.98
CA LEU A 676 40.76 -23.04 27.25
C LEU A 676 40.67 -24.38 27.99
N ARG A 677 40.07 -25.43 27.40
CA ARG A 677 39.99 -26.79 27.98
C ARG A 677 40.58 -27.83 27.02
N PHE A 678 41.86 -28.17 27.20
CA PHE A 678 42.53 -29.20 26.41
C PHE A 678 42.30 -30.62 26.95
N ASP A 679 42.10 -31.55 26.03
CA ASP A 679 41.74 -32.95 26.32
C ASP A 679 42.98 -33.89 26.14
N PRO A 680 42.93 -35.20 25.79
CA PRO A 680 44.04 -36.12 26.07
C PRO A 680 45.33 -35.94 25.25
N ILE A 681 46.40 -36.59 25.73
CA ILE A 681 47.80 -36.35 25.33
C ILE A 681 48.05 -36.72 23.86
N ASN A 682 48.57 -35.78 23.07
CA ASN A 682 49.25 -36.11 21.82
C ASN A 682 50.71 -36.48 22.14
N LEU A 683 51.11 -37.73 21.86
CA LEU A 683 52.38 -38.34 22.33
C LEU A 683 53.54 -38.27 21.33
N GLU A 684 53.37 -37.55 20.22
CA GLU A 684 54.36 -37.50 19.13
C GLU A 684 55.46 -36.43 19.32
N GLU A 685 55.25 -35.46 20.21
CA GLU A 685 56.21 -34.36 20.48
C GLU A 685 56.94 -34.51 21.82
N LYS A 686 58.19 -34.03 21.89
CA LYS A 686 59.02 -34.07 23.10
C LYS A 686 58.40 -33.17 24.19
N PRO A 687 57.94 -33.72 25.34
CA PRO A 687 57.19 -32.95 26.33
C PRO A 687 58.06 -31.91 27.02
N ARG A 688 57.49 -30.71 27.22
CA ARG A 688 58.12 -29.55 27.86
C ARG A 688 57.20 -28.97 28.93
N CYS A 689 57.77 -28.51 30.04
CA CYS A 689 57.03 -27.76 31.05
C CYS A 689 56.52 -26.42 30.48
N PRO A 690 55.22 -26.06 30.62
CA PRO A 690 54.71 -24.78 30.13
C PRO A 690 55.22 -23.55 30.91
N ILE A 691 55.95 -23.75 32.01
CA ILE A 691 56.52 -22.68 32.85
C ILE A 691 58.00 -22.44 32.51
N CYS A 692 58.85 -23.49 32.55
CA CYS A 692 60.30 -23.36 32.30
C CYS A 692 60.79 -23.86 30.93
N GLN A 693 59.92 -24.49 30.13
CA GLN A 693 60.20 -25.11 28.83
C GLN A 693 61.18 -26.30 28.82
N ASP A 694 61.71 -26.72 29.98
CA ASP A 694 62.58 -27.88 30.13
C ASP A 694 61.81 -29.23 30.11
N MET A 695 62.55 -30.34 29.94
CA MET A 695 62.00 -31.70 29.98
C MET A 695 61.60 -32.11 31.42
N PRO A 696 60.41 -32.69 31.63
CA PRO A 696 59.89 -32.96 32.97
C PRO A 696 60.39 -34.24 33.66
N VAL A 697 60.98 -34.05 34.84
CA VAL A 697 61.19 -35.09 35.86
C VAL A 697 59.91 -35.21 36.71
N ARG A 698 59.29 -36.40 36.82
CA ARG A 698 58.07 -36.64 37.65
C ARG A 698 56.91 -35.62 37.46
N PRO A 699 56.30 -35.51 36.26
CA PRO A 699 55.29 -34.50 35.94
C PRO A 699 54.01 -34.56 36.80
N VAL A 700 53.52 -33.40 37.27
CA VAL A 700 52.43 -33.24 38.24
C VAL A 700 51.12 -32.72 37.61
N VAL A 701 49.96 -33.14 38.15
CA VAL A 701 48.62 -32.69 37.68
C VAL A 701 47.85 -31.94 38.77
N LEU A 702 47.30 -30.78 38.44
CA LEU A 702 46.45 -29.96 39.33
C LEU A 702 44.97 -30.37 39.27
N PRO A 703 44.14 -30.01 40.28
CA PRO A 703 42.69 -30.28 40.28
C PRO A 703 41.93 -29.71 39.07
N CYS A 704 42.40 -28.59 38.51
CA CYS A 704 41.89 -27.99 37.26
C CYS A 704 42.35 -28.72 35.98
N ARG A 705 42.91 -29.94 36.10
CA ARG A 705 43.50 -30.78 35.05
C ARG A 705 44.72 -30.20 34.31
N CYS A 706 45.12 -28.96 34.62
CA CYS A 706 46.37 -28.38 34.13
C CYS A 706 47.59 -29.19 34.64
N ARG A 707 48.56 -29.43 33.75
CA ARG A 707 49.78 -30.21 34.05
C ARG A 707 50.96 -29.26 34.30
N ILE A 708 51.53 -29.27 35.50
CA ILE A 708 52.81 -28.61 35.81
C ILE A 708 53.88 -29.70 35.73
N GLN A 709 54.75 -29.62 34.73
CA GLN A 709 55.58 -30.77 34.38
C GLN A 709 56.92 -30.81 35.13
N SER A 710 57.46 -29.67 35.61
CA SER A 710 58.66 -29.64 36.47
C SER A 710 58.32 -29.61 37.97
N PRO A 711 59.01 -30.38 38.84
CA PRO A 711 58.83 -30.32 40.30
C PRO A 711 59.31 -29.01 40.91
N ILE A 712 60.34 -28.39 40.32
CA ILE A 712 60.88 -27.09 40.74
C ILE A 712 59.81 -26.02 40.52
N CYS A 713 59.26 -25.92 39.30
CA CYS A 713 58.19 -24.97 39.01
C CYS A 713 56.90 -25.23 39.81
N PHE A 714 56.61 -26.49 40.16
CA PHE A 714 55.50 -26.82 41.07
C PHE A 714 55.76 -26.28 42.49
N LYS A 715 56.98 -26.43 43.00
CA LYS A 715 57.38 -25.96 44.33
C LYS A 715 57.46 -24.42 44.40
N GLU A 716 58.10 -23.78 43.42
CA GLU A 716 58.14 -22.32 43.30
C GLU A 716 56.73 -21.73 43.22
N TRP A 717 55.84 -22.35 42.43
CA TRP A 717 54.42 -21.97 42.41
C TRP A 717 53.73 -22.22 43.74
N GLN A 718 54.02 -23.31 44.46
CA GLN A 718 53.45 -23.57 45.78
C GLN A 718 53.87 -22.51 46.80
N ASP A 719 55.15 -22.15 46.85
CA ASP A 719 55.70 -21.12 47.73
C ASP A 719 55.09 -19.73 47.39
N TYR A 720 54.98 -19.40 46.10
CA TYR A 720 54.29 -18.18 45.62
C TYR A 720 52.80 -18.17 45.93
N TYR A 721 52.10 -19.30 45.78
CA TYR A 721 50.67 -19.47 46.09
C TYR A 721 50.39 -19.29 47.59
N GLU A 722 51.28 -19.75 48.47
CA GLU A 722 51.12 -19.57 49.91
C GLU A 722 51.18 -18.09 50.32
N GLN A 723 52.00 -17.29 49.63
CA GLN A 723 52.16 -15.85 49.86
C GLN A 723 51.11 -14.97 49.15
N TYR A 724 50.89 -15.15 47.84
CA TYR A 724 50.26 -14.12 47.00
C TYR A 724 48.88 -14.43 46.42
N GLY A 725 48.44 -15.70 46.25
CA GLY A 725 47.12 -15.91 45.66
C GLY A 725 46.69 -17.35 45.37
N ARG A 726 45.37 -17.57 45.40
CA ARG A 726 44.73 -18.91 45.31
C ARG A 726 44.49 -19.42 43.88
N LYS A 727 45.27 -19.02 42.87
CA LYS A 727 44.98 -19.32 41.45
C LYS A 727 45.99 -20.30 40.83
N CYS A 728 45.51 -21.14 39.90
CA CYS A 728 46.33 -21.94 39.00
C CYS A 728 47.16 -21.02 38.06
N PRO A 729 48.44 -21.30 37.79
CA PRO A 729 49.29 -20.43 36.96
C PRO A 729 49.05 -20.62 35.45
N ILE A 730 48.29 -21.65 35.05
CA ILE A 730 48.03 -22.00 33.64
C ILE A 730 46.62 -21.57 33.20
N CYS A 731 45.62 -21.67 34.08
CA CYS A 731 44.21 -21.40 33.74
C CYS A 731 43.50 -20.42 34.68
N SER A 732 44.23 -19.74 35.58
CA SER A 732 43.73 -18.76 36.57
C SER A 732 42.59 -19.24 37.50
N THR A 733 42.21 -20.52 37.43
CA THR A 733 41.12 -21.12 38.19
C THR A 733 41.49 -21.20 39.68
N SER A 734 40.52 -20.91 40.55
CA SER A 734 40.73 -20.93 42.00
C SER A 734 40.97 -22.36 42.51
N ILE A 735 42.04 -22.54 43.28
CA ILE A 735 42.38 -23.78 43.99
C ILE A 735 42.16 -23.55 45.49
N THR A 736 41.72 -24.57 46.23
CA THR A 736 41.44 -24.45 47.66
C THR A 736 42.69 -24.64 48.52
N ARG A 737 42.92 -23.76 49.50
CA ARG A 737 44.04 -23.89 50.47
C ARG A 737 43.99 -25.21 51.27
N ALA A 738 42.81 -25.80 51.42
CA ALA A 738 42.60 -27.12 52.03
C ALA A 738 43.01 -28.31 51.13
N PHE A 739 43.08 -28.12 49.81
CA PHE A 739 43.70 -29.10 48.90
C PHE A 739 45.21 -29.10 49.13
N ILE A 740 45.90 -27.96 48.94
CA ILE A 740 47.37 -27.90 49.01
C ILE A 740 47.90 -28.33 50.39
N ARG A 741 47.26 -27.94 51.51
CA ARG A 741 47.66 -28.39 52.86
C ARG A 741 47.51 -29.89 53.13
N ARG A 742 46.83 -30.65 52.27
CA ARG A 742 46.79 -32.13 52.33
C ARG A 742 47.96 -32.80 51.57
N VAL A 743 48.67 -32.06 50.72
CA VAL A 743 49.68 -32.60 49.80
C VAL A 743 51.07 -32.53 50.42
N GLY A 744 51.28 -33.26 51.52
CA GLY A 744 52.57 -33.35 52.22
C GLY A 744 53.66 -34.16 51.47
N GLY A 745 53.44 -34.50 50.19
CA GLY A 745 54.38 -35.23 49.35
C GLY A 745 53.96 -35.22 47.89
N MET A 746 54.91 -34.96 46.99
CA MET A 746 54.67 -34.82 45.54
C MET A 746 54.15 -36.10 44.86
N GLU A 747 54.43 -37.28 45.43
CA GLU A 747 54.28 -38.56 44.75
C GLU A 747 52.82 -38.94 44.42
N ALA A 748 51.85 -38.39 45.17
CA ALA A 748 50.43 -38.65 44.97
C ALA A 748 49.82 -38.02 43.70
N PHE A 749 50.54 -37.10 43.03
CA PHE A 749 50.03 -36.33 41.88
C PHE A 749 50.88 -36.49 40.61
N ILE A 750 51.83 -37.43 40.61
CA ILE A 750 52.64 -37.77 39.44
C ILE A 750 51.74 -38.43 38.38
N HIS A 751 51.78 -37.94 37.14
CA HIS A 751 51.06 -38.54 36.02
C HIS A 751 51.78 -39.81 35.55
N VAL A 752 51.59 -40.91 36.27
CA VAL A 752 52.35 -42.18 36.13
C VAL A 752 52.52 -42.64 34.68
N GLU A 753 51.47 -42.59 33.87
CA GLU A 753 51.53 -43.00 32.45
C GLU A 753 52.49 -42.11 31.60
N LEU A 754 52.42 -40.79 31.78
CA LEU A 754 53.29 -39.84 31.09
C LEU A 754 54.73 -39.95 31.59
N TRP A 755 54.92 -40.15 32.90
CA TRP A 755 56.23 -40.38 33.51
C TRP A 755 56.89 -41.66 32.97
N ASN A 756 56.16 -42.77 32.95
CA ASN A 756 56.62 -44.04 32.38
C ASN A 756 56.92 -43.91 30.88
N HIS A 757 56.17 -43.08 30.13
CA HIS A 757 56.47 -42.78 28.73
C HIS A 757 57.80 -42.01 28.61
N ILE A 758 58.01 -40.93 29.37
CA ILE A 758 59.25 -40.13 29.33
C ILE A 758 60.47 -41.00 29.64
N GLN A 759 60.40 -41.82 30.70
CA GLN A 759 61.47 -42.75 31.07
C GLN A 759 61.81 -43.77 29.98
N LYS A 760 60.83 -44.15 29.15
CA LYS A 760 61.00 -45.13 28.06
C LYS A 760 61.50 -44.49 26.76
N THR A 761 61.05 -43.28 26.45
CA THR A 761 61.29 -42.61 25.16
C THR A 761 62.52 -41.70 25.17
N TYR A 762 62.83 -41.05 26.30
CA TYR A 762 63.88 -40.01 26.39
C TYR A 762 64.88 -40.24 27.55
N PRO A 763 65.51 -41.43 27.68
CA PRO A 763 66.35 -41.74 28.84
C PRO A 763 67.64 -40.90 28.95
N GLN A 764 68.23 -40.49 27.82
CA GLN A 764 69.47 -39.69 27.83
C GLN A 764 69.23 -38.24 28.26
N ASP A 765 68.17 -37.61 27.74
CA ASP A 765 67.75 -36.27 28.16
C ASP A 765 67.39 -36.23 29.66
N LEU A 766 66.71 -37.28 30.14
CA LEU A 766 66.28 -37.38 31.53
C LEU A 766 67.47 -37.52 32.50
N GLN A 767 68.56 -38.17 32.07
CA GLN A 767 69.77 -38.33 32.86
C GLN A 767 70.45 -36.98 33.12
N ALA A 768 70.57 -36.13 32.08
CA ALA A 768 71.19 -34.81 32.18
C ALA A 768 70.44 -33.88 33.14
N ASN A 769 69.11 -33.77 33.00
CA ASN A 769 68.28 -32.94 33.88
C ASN A 769 68.38 -33.35 35.36
N ILE A 770 68.59 -34.65 35.66
CA ILE A 770 68.77 -35.13 37.04
C ILE A 770 70.15 -34.76 37.60
N GLU A 771 71.18 -34.65 36.76
CA GLU A 771 72.52 -34.21 37.16
C GLU A 771 72.57 -32.69 37.37
N ASP A 772 71.86 -31.91 36.53
CA ASP A 772 71.69 -30.45 36.70
C ASP A 772 70.86 -30.12 37.96
N ASP A 773 69.70 -30.76 38.17
CA ASP A 773 68.86 -30.58 39.37
C ASP A 773 69.66 -30.85 40.68
N ALA A 774 70.60 -31.80 40.63
CA ALA A 774 71.47 -32.15 41.75
C ALA A 774 72.61 -31.14 41.95
N ALA A 775 73.15 -30.56 40.87
CA ALA A 775 74.17 -29.52 40.93
C ALA A 775 73.61 -28.21 41.53
N ASP A 776 72.42 -27.79 41.10
CA ASP A 776 71.75 -26.59 41.64
C ASP A 776 71.38 -26.77 43.13
N ALA A 777 70.88 -27.96 43.51
CA ALA A 777 70.62 -28.27 44.92
C ALA A 777 71.89 -28.21 45.80
N ALA A 778 73.04 -28.66 45.27
CA ALA A 778 74.33 -28.58 45.97
C ALA A 778 74.86 -27.13 46.03
N ALA A 779 74.69 -26.34 44.97
CA ALA A 779 75.07 -24.93 44.94
C ALA A 779 74.26 -24.10 45.96
N ILE A 780 72.96 -24.34 46.07
CA ILE A 780 72.07 -23.70 47.05
C ILE A 780 72.45 -24.10 48.49
N ALA A 781 72.93 -25.32 48.72
CA ALA A 781 73.45 -25.73 50.02
C ALA A 781 74.76 -25.01 50.39
N LEU A 782 75.74 -25.00 49.48
CA LEU A 782 77.03 -24.32 49.67
C LEU A 782 76.90 -22.81 49.87
N ALA A 783 75.97 -22.16 49.16
CA ALA A 783 75.66 -20.74 49.35
C ALA A 783 75.05 -20.42 50.72
N ARG A 784 74.55 -21.43 51.46
CA ARG A 784 73.90 -21.27 52.77
C ARG A 784 74.84 -21.40 53.95
N GLU A 785 76.02 -22.02 53.76
CA GLU A 785 77.02 -22.24 54.81
C GLU A 785 78.11 -21.14 54.86
N SER A 786 78.27 -20.34 53.81
CA SER A 786 79.39 -19.38 53.66
C SER A 786 79.19 -17.99 54.29
N GLY A 787 77.97 -17.64 54.70
CA GLY A 787 77.71 -16.54 55.63
C GLY A 787 77.96 -15.09 55.15
N GLN A 788 78.24 -14.86 53.86
CA GLN A 788 78.39 -13.50 53.31
C GLN A 788 77.10 -13.02 52.62
N VAL A 789 76.52 -11.93 53.12
CA VAL A 789 75.37 -11.25 52.50
C VAL A 789 75.85 -10.03 51.72
N GLY A 790 75.81 -10.10 50.38
CA GLY A 790 76.04 -8.93 49.53
C GLY A 790 76.32 -9.23 48.06
N GLY A 791 75.43 -8.77 47.16
CA GLY A 791 75.79 -8.39 45.79
C GLY A 791 76.27 -9.49 44.84
N GLY A 792 75.51 -10.59 44.68
CA GLY A 792 75.72 -11.57 43.61
C GLY A 792 74.41 -11.93 42.92
N GLU A 793 74.15 -11.36 41.74
CA GLU A 793 72.95 -11.66 40.96
C GLU A 793 73.05 -13.03 40.26
N ALA A 794 72.64 -14.08 40.96
CA ALA A 794 72.06 -15.24 40.27
C ALA A 794 70.74 -14.76 39.65
N SER A 795 70.74 -14.52 38.33
CA SER A 795 69.56 -14.03 37.63
C SER A 795 68.40 -15.04 37.81
N PRO A 796 67.29 -14.66 38.46
CA PRO A 796 66.14 -15.56 38.54
C PRO A 796 65.64 -15.77 37.11
N ARG A 797 65.48 -17.03 36.67
CA ARG A 797 64.81 -17.34 35.40
C ARG A 797 63.44 -16.67 35.46
N ARG A 798 63.26 -15.57 34.73
CA ARG A 798 62.17 -14.61 34.92
C ARG A 798 60.83 -15.32 34.71
N ILE A 799 60.14 -15.67 35.79
CA ILE A 799 58.74 -16.10 35.73
C ILE A 799 58.00 -14.94 35.07
N ILE A 800 57.44 -15.17 33.89
CA ILE A 800 56.64 -14.18 33.17
C ILE A 800 55.24 -14.16 33.80
N ALA A 801 55.21 -13.76 35.08
CA ALA A 801 54.04 -13.15 35.67
C ALA A 801 54.08 -11.67 35.23
N PRO A 802 53.20 -11.24 34.31
CA PRO A 802 53.15 -9.83 33.96
C PRO A 802 52.65 -9.06 35.19
N GLU A 803 53.30 -7.96 35.55
CA GLU A 803 52.82 -7.15 36.68
C GLU A 803 51.42 -6.63 36.36
N GLU A 804 50.53 -6.58 37.35
CA GLU A 804 49.13 -6.15 37.12
C GLU A 804 49.04 -4.68 36.63
N GLY A 805 50.12 -3.91 36.83
CA GLY A 805 50.36 -2.61 36.20
C GLY A 805 50.89 -2.69 34.77
N GLU A 806 51.92 -3.49 34.47
CA GLU A 806 52.41 -3.70 33.09
C GLU A 806 51.32 -4.28 32.19
N LEU A 807 50.56 -5.28 32.66
CA LEU A 807 49.49 -5.88 31.87
C LEU A 807 48.32 -4.92 31.66
N ARG A 808 47.99 -4.05 32.63
CA ARG A 808 46.99 -2.98 32.42
C ARG A 808 47.49 -1.94 31.44
N ALA A 809 48.73 -1.47 31.58
CA ALA A 809 49.32 -0.52 30.65
C ALA A 809 49.43 -1.11 29.23
N GLU A 810 49.72 -2.41 29.08
CA GLU A 810 49.71 -3.09 27.79
C GLU A 810 48.29 -3.32 27.26
N LEU A 811 47.29 -3.60 28.12
CA LEU A 811 45.89 -3.65 27.70
C LEU A 811 45.39 -2.28 27.23
N GLU A 812 45.62 -1.22 27.99
CA GLU A 812 45.27 0.16 27.65
C GLU A 812 46.00 0.63 26.39
N LYS A 813 47.25 0.21 26.17
CA LYS A 813 48.04 0.50 24.96
C LYS A 813 47.55 -0.29 23.75
N LEU A 814 47.13 -1.54 23.93
CA LEU A 814 46.49 -2.34 22.87
C LEU A 814 45.09 -1.80 22.55
N GLU A 815 44.29 -1.46 23.56
CA GLU A 815 42.94 -0.94 23.41
C GLU A 815 42.93 0.46 22.80
N SER A 816 43.80 1.38 23.25
CA SER A 816 44.01 2.67 22.59
C SER A 816 44.55 2.52 21.18
N SER A 817 45.46 1.57 20.90
CA SER A 817 45.89 1.29 19.51
C SER A 817 44.73 0.78 18.63
N ARG A 818 43.82 -0.01 19.20
CA ARG A 818 42.64 -0.57 18.51
C ARG A 818 41.55 0.48 18.28
N VAL A 819 41.35 1.39 19.23
CA VAL A 819 40.48 2.57 19.08
C VAL A 819 41.08 3.52 18.04
N ALA A 820 42.39 3.81 18.10
CA ALA A 820 43.07 4.65 17.11
C ALA A 820 43.00 4.04 15.69
N ALA A 821 43.18 2.72 15.55
CA ALA A 821 43.00 2.03 14.28
C ALA A 821 41.56 2.12 13.75
N ARG A 822 40.55 1.91 14.62
CA ARG A 822 39.13 2.03 14.24
C ARG A 822 38.76 3.46 13.84
N ASN A 823 39.26 4.46 14.56
CA ASN A 823 39.01 5.87 14.25
C ASN A 823 39.75 6.30 12.97
N ALA A 824 40.93 5.74 12.68
CA ALA A 824 41.61 5.94 11.40
C ALA A 824 40.82 5.34 10.22
N GLU A 825 40.24 4.15 10.38
CA GLU A 825 39.38 3.52 9.37
C GLU A 825 38.08 4.33 9.14
N ILE A 826 37.46 4.85 10.22
CA ILE A 826 36.30 5.76 10.13
C ILE A 826 36.68 7.04 9.36
N ALA A 827 37.77 7.72 9.74
CA ALA A 827 38.23 8.93 9.07
C ALA A 827 38.64 8.70 7.60
N GLU A 828 39.16 7.51 7.25
CA GLU A 828 39.41 7.15 5.85
C GLU A 828 38.09 6.98 5.06
N ASN A 829 37.06 6.41 5.68
CA ASN A 829 35.75 6.24 5.06
C ASN A 829 34.97 7.56 4.95
N GLU A 830 35.07 8.46 5.92
CA GLU A 830 34.51 9.83 5.82
C GLU A 830 35.21 10.64 4.72
N ARG A 831 36.53 10.50 4.53
CA ARG A 831 37.26 11.11 3.39
C ARG A 831 36.79 10.57 2.04
N LYS A 832 36.51 9.25 1.93
CA LYS A 832 35.90 8.66 0.72
C LYS A 832 34.49 9.21 0.48
N LEU A 833 33.72 9.43 1.55
CA LEU A 833 32.38 10.01 1.48
C LEU A 833 32.41 11.49 1.06
N GLU A 834 33.34 12.30 1.55
CA GLU A 834 33.55 13.68 1.09
C GLU A 834 33.79 13.74 -0.43
N VAL A 835 34.71 12.91 -0.94
CA VAL A 835 35.02 12.82 -2.37
C VAL A 835 33.81 12.34 -3.19
N PHE A 836 33.02 11.40 -2.65
CA PHE A 836 31.79 10.93 -3.30
C PHE A 836 30.70 12.01 -3.36
N LEU A 837 30.49 12.76 -2.27
CA LEU A 837 29.50 13.85 -2.22
C LEU A 837 29.87 15.01 -3.14
N ARG A 838 31.16 15.38 -3.23
CA ARG A 838 31.64 16.33 -4.24
C ARG A 838 31.44 15.82 -5.67
N ALA A 839 31.65 14.52 -5.93
CA ALA A 839 31.37 13.91 -7.23
C ALA A 839 29.86 13.85 -7.56
N ALA A 840 29.00 13.87 -6.55
CA ALA A 840 27.53 13.96 -6.67
C ALA A 840 27.00 15.40 -6.75
N GLY A 841 27.85 16.42 -6.61
CA GLY A 841 27.47 17.84 -6.61
C GLY A 841 26.87 18.35 -5.28
N MET A 842 27.11 17.64 -4.18
CA MET A 842 26.60 17.96 -2.84
C MET A 842 27.67 18.65 -1.98
N ASP A 843 28.19 19.78 -2.47
CA ASP A 843 29.36 20.46 -1.89
C ASP A 843 29.16 20.93 -0.43
N GLU A 844 27.94 21.32 -0.02
CA GLU A 844 27.67 21.83 1.34
C GLU A 844 27.78 20.73 2.41
N GLU A 845 27.29 19.51 2.13
CA GLU A 845 27.47 18.36 3.03
C GLU A 845 28.92 17.87 3.03
N ALA A 846 29.60 17.93 1.88
CA ALA A 846 31.03 17.60 1.80
C ALA A 846 31.88 18.57 2.64
N ASP A 847 31.65 19.89 2.56
CA ASP A 847 32.39 20.85 3.38
C ASP A 847 32.04 20.78 4.88
N LEU A 848 30.84 20.32 5.26
CA LEU A 848 30.51 19.99 6.66
C LEU A 848 31.29 18.77 7.19
N ILE A 849 31.43 17.70 6.40
CA ILE A 849 32.26 16.53 6.76
C ILE A 849 33.74 16.97 6.84
N ARG A 850 34.20 17.77 5.87
CA ARG A 850 35.55 18.29 5.82
C ARG A 850 35.91 19.16 7.03
N GLN A 851 34.98 19.98 7.52
CA GLN A 851 35.17 20.73 8.77
C GLN A 851 35.37 19.80 9.97
N ARG A 852 34.54 18.76 10.14
CA ARG A 852 34.71 17.78 11.24
C ARG A 852 36.07 17.07 11.18
N LEU A 853 36.52 16.69 9.99
CA LEU A 853 37.84 16.06 9.79
C LEU A 853 39.00 17.02 10.16
N ILE A 854 38.84 18.33 9.94
CA ILE A 854 39.81 19.35 10.35
C ILE A 854 39.77 19.56 11.87
N ASP A 855 38.58 19.63 12.47
CA ASP A 855 38.38 19.80 13.91
C ASP A 855 38.91 18.59 14.71
N GLU A 856 38.74 17.36 14.21
CA GLU A 856 39.28 16.15 14.81
C GLU A 856 40.81 16.02 14.63
N GLU A 857 41.38 16.56 13.55
CA GLU A 857 42.84 16.66 13.39
C GLU A 857 43.43 17.75 14.32
N LEU A 858 42.71 18.86 14.54
CA LEU A 858 43.08 19.91 15.48
C LEU A 858 43.01 19.41 16.93
N ALA A 859 41.92 18.72 17.30
CA ALA A 859 41.76 18.09 18.61
C ALA A 859 42.88 17.08 18.91
N ARG A 860 43.27 16.27 17.91
CA ARG A 860 44.42 15.35 18.05
C ARG A 860 45.74 16.08 18.28
N LYS A 861 45.98 17.22 17.62
CA LYS A 861 47.19 18.04 17.85
C LYS A 861 47.22 18.67 19.25
N MET A 862 46.09 19.22 19.68
CA MET A 862 45.95 19.72 21.06
C MET A 862 46.17 18.61 22.09
N GLN A 863 45.67 17.38 21.84
CA GLN A 863 45.90 16.26 22.75
C GLN A 863 47.36 15.81 22.79
N SER A 864 48.10 15.83 21.67
CA SER A 864 49.55 15.60 21.71
C SER A 864 50.30 16.70 22.47
N GLU A 865 49.95 17.98 22.27
CA GLU A 865 50.58 19.09 23.00
C GLU A 865 50.33 19.00 24.52
N ILE A 866 49.12 18.61 24.94
CA ILE A 866 48.81 18.32 26.34
C ILE A 866 49.69 17.19 26.87
N ASN A 867 49.69 16.03 26.20
CA ASN A 867 50.45 14.87 26.63
C ASN A 867 51.97 15.16 26.72
N ASP A 868 52.52 15.94 25.78
CA ASP A 868 53.92 16.36 25.81
C ASP A 868 54.23 17.28 27.01
N THR A 869 53.34 18.23 27.34
CA THR A 869 53.51 19.06 28.54
C THR A 869 53.37 18.28 29.85
N GLU A 870 52.54 17.23 29.90
CA GLU A 870 52.47 16.33 31.06
C GLU A 870 53.76 15.51 31.21
N ASN A 871 54.36 15.05 30.09
CA ASN A 871 55.64 14.35 30.10
C ASN A 871 56.79 15.25 30.57
N GLU A 872 56.87 16.51 30.10
CA GLU A 872 57.86 17.48 30.60
C GLU A 872 57.69 17.77 32.10
N ALA A 873 56.44 17.89 32.57
CA ALA A 873 56.14 18.07 33.99
C ALA A 873 56.56 16.84 34.84
N ALA A 874 56.34 15.63 34.32
CA ALA A 874 56.77 14.39 34.97
C ALA A 874 58.30 14.26 35.04
N GLU A 875 59.04 14.61 33.98
CA GLU A 875 60.51 14.60 33.99
C GLU A 875 61.07 15.62 34.98
N TYR A 876 60.49 16.83 35.03
CA TYR A 876 60.85 17.86 36.01
C TYR A 876 60.56 17.43 37.47
N ALA A 877 59.48 16.69 37.71
CA ALA A 877 59.18 16.09 39.01
C ALA A 877 60.18 14.98 39.40
N GLY A 878 60.58 14.13 38.44
CA GLY A 878 61.61 13.11 38.62
C GLY A 878 62.96 13.72 39.04
N ARG A 879 63.37 14.80 38.37
CA ARG A 879 64.63 15.51 38.65
C ARG A 879 64.73 16.09 40.06
N LYS A 880 63.60 16.44 40.69
CA LYS A 880 63.56 16.87 42.11
C LYS A 880 63.75 15.72 43.10
N ARG A 881 63.34 14.48 42.77
CA ARG A 881 63.54 13.32 43.65
C ARG A 881 65.02 12.96 43.78
N SER A 882 65.80 13.00 42.69
CA SER A 882 67.23 12.68 42.73
C SER A 882 68.05 13.61 43.64
N THR A 883 67.65 14.88 43.78
CA THR A 883 68.32 15.84 44.68
C THR A 883 68.00 15.66 46.17
N SER A 884 67.07 14.78 46.53
CA SER A 884 66.65 14.57 47.94
C SER A 884 67.54 13.57 48.69
N SER A 885 67.97 12.49 48.03
CA SER A 885 68.62 11.34 48.69
C SER A 885 70.06 11.57 49.16
N GLN A 886 70.64 12.76 48.99
CA GLN A 886 72.02 13.06 49.41
C GLN A 886 72.14 13.62 50.84
N LYS A 887 71.05 13.70 51.63
CA LYS A 887 71.07 14.46 52.89
C LYS A 887 70.19 13.94 54.04
N LYS A 888 70.26 12.63 54.37
CA LYS A 888 69.84 12.14 55.71
C LYS A 888 70.38 10.74 56.06
N ASP A 889 71.62 10.70 56.56
CA ASP A 889 72.19 9.54 57.27
C ASP A 889 73.03 10.03 58.46
N THR A 890 72.42 10.20 59.64
CA THR A 890 73.10 10.17 60.95
C THR A 890 72.14 10.28 62.16
N ILE A 891 72.42 9.45 63.18
CA ILE A 891 72.16 9.62 64.62
C ILE A 891 70.75 9.28 65.18
N GLU A 892 70.76 8.29 66.10
CA GLU A 892 69.73 7.84 67.06
C GLU A 892 69.92 8.53 68.46
N PRO A 893 69.30 8.10 69.58
CA PRO A 893 67.86 8.01 69.90
C PRO A 893 67.48 8.65 71.28
N ASN A 894 66.24 8.42 71.73
CA ASN A 894 65.76 8.31 73.12
C ASN A 894 65.37 9.53 74.01
N ASN A 895 64.04 9.74 74.06
CA ASN A 895 63.16 9.50 75.24
C ASN A 895 62.86 10.63 76.30
N SER A 896 61.68 10.53 76.94
CA SER A 896 60.96 11.45 77.87
C SER A 896 60.48 12.79 77.25
N GLY A 897 59.32 13.39 77.55
CA GLY A 897 58.14 13.06 78.40
C GLY A 897 57.51 14.35 78.99
N ALA A 898 56.21 14.51 79.34
CA ALA A 898 54.95 13.73 79.20
C ALA A 898 53.72 14.66 79.55
N ALA A 899 52.51 14.09 79.77
CA ALA A 899 51.24 14.72 80.28
C ALA A 899 50.41 15.59 79.28
N SER A 900 49.06 15.67 79.32
CA SER A 900 47.97 14.95 80.07
C SER A 900 46.55 15.28 79.54
N GLY A 901 45.54 14.42 79.82
CA GLY A 901 44.08 14.61 79.54
C GLY A 901 43.54 13.61 78.47
N GLU A 902 42.55 12.73 78.69
CA GLU A 902 41.15 12.82 79.21
C GLU A 902 40.14 13.34 78.14
N ASP A 903 38.99 12.70 77.85
CA ASP A 903 38.50 11.34 78.20
C ASP A 903 37.33 10.85 77.26
N TYR A 904 36.66 9.73 77.61
CA TYR A 904 35.40 9.15 77.02
C TYR A 904 34.14 10.07 77.14
N ASP A 905 32.88 9.79 76.75
CA ASP A 905 31.96 8.61 76.62
C ASP A 905 30.79 8.99 75.64
N ASP A 906 29.84 8.19 75.12
CA ASP A 906 29.62 6.72 75.01
C ASP A 906 28.77 6.37 73.74
N ASN A 907 27.48 5.96 73.83
CA ASN A 907 26.66 5.36 72.74
C ASN A 907 25.12 5.58 72.91
N ILE A 908 24.31 5.28 71.86
CA ILE A 908 22.94 4.65 71.86
C ILE A 908 21.75 5.38 72.54
N ASP A 909 20.48 5.41 72.08
CA ASP A 909 19.73 5.34 70.78
C ASP A 909 18.42 6.18 71.04
N ASP A 910 17.18 6.09 70.52
CA ASP A 910 16.40 5.24 69.57
C ASP A 910 15.08 5.99 69.15
N ASP A 911 14.10 5.32 68.52
CA ASP A 911 12.65 5.64 68.35
C ASP A 911 12.13 6.78 67.39
N GLU A 912 11.62 6.33 66.22
CA GLU A 912 10.30 6.53 65.53
C GLU A 912 9.49 7.88 65.40
N ASP A 913 8.81 7.96 64.23
CA ASP A 913 7.54 8.61 63.79
C ASP A 913 7.32 10.15 63.56
N ASP A 914 7.06 10.48 62.27
CA ASP A 914 5.97 11.29 61.62
C ASP A 914 5.19 12.37 62.44
N ASP A 915 4.93 13.59 61.95
CA ASP A 915 3.91 13.96 60.93
C ASP A 915 4.08 15.41 60.38
N ASP A 916 3.90 15.57 59.06
CA ASP A 916 3.24 16.61 58.21
C ASP A 916 3.14 18.15 58.49
N ASP A 917 2.93 18.87 57.35
CA ASP A 917 2.34 20.22 57.09
C ASP A 917 3.01 21.49 57.70
N ASP A 918 3.24 22.63 57.03
CA ASP A 918 2.66 23.21 55.80
C ASP A 918 3.39 24.53 55.37
N ASP A 919 3.01 25.07 54.20
CA ASP A 919 3.08 26.46 53.70
C ASP A 919 4.40 27.21 53.30
N GLU A 920 4.28 27.76 52.08
CA GLU A 920 4.89 28.88 51.32
C GLU A 920 5.77 29.95 52.06
N ASP A 921 6.69 30.72 51.43
CA ASP A 921 6.54 31.40 50.13
C ASP A 921 7.85 32.03 49.53
N PHE A 922 7.79 32.33 48.22
CA PHE A 922 8.43 33.37 47.37
C PHE A 922 9.95 33.74 47.27
N GLU A 923 10.37 33.79 45.99
CA GLU A 923 11.22 34.80 45.28
C GLU A 923 12.77 34.85 45.28
N MET A 924 13.35 34.46 44.13
CA MET A 924 14.40 35.12 43.29
C MET A 924 15.61 35.90 43.90
N ARG A 925 16.83 35.67 43.36
CA ARG A 925 17.43 36.50 42.25
C ARG A 925 18.85 36.12 41.74
N HIS A 926 18.95 35.98 40.42
CA HIS A 926 20.04 36.36 39.48
C HIS A 926 21.56 36.24 39.81
N ALA A 927 22.19 35.22 39.23
CA ALA A 927 23.00 35.26 37.97
C ALA A 927 24.20 36.23 37.76
N ARG A 928 25.28 35.67 37.16
CA ARG A 928 26.25 36.29 36.20
C ARG A 928 27.08 35.18 35.51
N GLY A 929 27.45 35.23 34.22
CA GLY A 929 27.05 36.12 33.10
C GLY A 929 28.16 36.33 32.04
N ARG A 930 27.79 36.77 30.81
CA ARG A 930 28.67 37.14 29.65
C ARG A 930 29.44 35.96 29.01
N SER A 931 29.89 35.95 27.74
CA SER A 931 29.99 36.92 26.61
C SER A 931 30.24 36.13 25.29
N THR A 932 30.12 36.57 24.02
CA THR A 932 29.70 37.82 23.33
C THR A 932 29.25 37.48 21.88
N ALA A 933 28.71 38.44 21.10
CA ALA A 933 28.57 38.37 19.62
C ALA A 933 29.78 39.06 18.92
N SER A 934 29.93 39.25 17.59
CA SER A 934 29.04 39.20 16.40
C SER A 934 29.88 39.31 15.10
N HIS A 935 29.34 38.97 13.92
CA HIS A 935 29.30 39.89 12.75
C HIS A 935 28.54 39.36 11.53
N SER A 936 27.84 40.25 10.80
CA SER A 936 27.39 40.05 9.42
C SER A 936 27.20 41.39 8.67
N ARG A 937 27.24 41.35 7.33
CA ARG A 937 26.98 42.41 6.34
C ARG A 937 26.62 41.69 5.02
N ASN A 938 25.78 42.15 4.08
CA ASN A 938 25.02 43.40 3.87
C ASN A 938 23.73 43.07 3.06
N GLY A 939 22.77 44.00 2.94
CA GLY A 939 21.61 43.89 2.01
C GLY A 939 20.24 43.96 2.70
N HIS A 940 19.65 45.11 3.04
CA HIS A 940 19.06 46.16 2.17
C HIS A 940 17.85 45.73 1.31
N SER A 941 16.64 45.89 1.85
CA SER A 941 15.53 46.62 1.18
C SER A 941 14.56 47.19 2.23
N SER A 942 13.76 48.19 1.87
CA SER A 942 12.87 48.94 2.77
C SER A 942 11.54 49.22 2.08
N VAL A 943 10.43 49.28 2.84
CA VAL A 943 9.46 50.41 2.87
C VAL A 943 8.31 50.09 3.85
N ARG A 944 7.60 51.14 4.27
CA ARG A 944 6.53 51.14 5.29
C ARG A 944 5.13 50.83 4.72
N GLN A 945 4.21 50.68 5.67
CA GLN A 945 2.95 51.44 5.83
C GLN A 945 1.61 50.72 5.61
N SER A 946 0.81 50.80 6.68
CA SER A 946 -0.65 50.66 6.79
C SER A 946 -1.49 50.80 5.52
N GLN A 947 -2.31 49.78 5.25
CA GLN A 947 -3.73 49.84 5.62
C GLN A 947 -4.30 48.44 5.90
#